data_AF-A0A498K5X9-F1
#
_entry.id   AF-A0A498K5X9-F1
#
_cell.length_a   1.000
_cell.length_b   1.000
_cell.length_c   1.000
_cell.angle_alpha   90.00
_cell.angle_beta   90.00
_cell.angle_gamma   90.00
#
_symmetry.space_group_name_H-M   'P 1'
#
loop_
_entity.id
_entity.type
_entity.pdbx_description
1 polymer ?
#
loop_
_entity_poly.entity_id
_entity_poly.type
_entity_poly.pdbx_seq_one_letter_code
_entity_poly.pdbx_strand_id
1 'polypeptide(L)'
;MKLFWVSIVISLAFSKWVAGFMEYGYNETEIALLEGYGEAKVGANLLMVGLTLIRGAGAKRAVCLDGTLPGYHLHRGYGSGSNSWLIQLEFSRLDPHLIMYGVADFFNWNRVKVRYCDGASFTGDSEHKAKQLQFRGERIWLAAMEDLKSKGMRYAKQALLSGCSAGGLAAILHCDKFQGLMPGYTKVKCLSDAGLFLDAHDVSGGHTLRNLYSGIVGLQGVKPNLPHYCTNHLDPTSCFFPQNLISSVKTPLFILNAAYDSWQIQSSLAPPAADPAGYWRDCRLNHAKCTSSQINFLQGFRNQMLNAVKRFSMSKQNGLFINSCFAHCQSERQDTWFADDSPVIGNKAIAIAVGDWYFDRTSVKAIDCPYPFSEDLGGREIGGEERRAMVKFLWVGIVTALVFRIWVDGFVEEKNFDETVPSLLETYGSSEAANDILMVGLTLVKGAAAKGAVCLDGTVPAYHLHRGYGSGANSWLIHLQVSVLTIIMQGTAEFFNWNRVELRYCDGASFSGDGENQAAKLKFRGQRIWLAAMDDLMSKGMRDANHALLSGCSAGGLSSILHCDEFRGLFPTTTKVKCLSDAGFFLDAVDISGERTMRDFYSGVVSLQGVQENLPRFCTSHLDSTSCFFPENLIVNITTPLFILNSAYDSWQINNSLAPPSADPHGEWKSCRYNLASCSASQMQILQGFRNQMLNAVKQFSMPNQNGMFINSCLVHCQTEKSAWYANESPALGNKTIAEAVGDWYFDRSEVKVVDETCRHLALE
;
A
#
# COMPACT_ATOMS: atom_id res chain seq x y z
N MET A 1 -33.91 -54.90 1.62
CA MET A 1 -34.59 -53.73 0.99
C MET A 1 -34.62 -52.45 1.84
N LYS A 2 -34.23 -52.45 3.14
CA LYS A 2 -34.05 -51.22 3.94
C LYS A 2 -32.60 -50.71 4.05
N LEU A 3 -31.60 -51.50 3.64
CA LEU A 3 -30.18 -51.08 3.57
C LEU A 3 -29.77 -50.46 2.22
N PHE A 4 -30.60 -50.59 1.18
CA PHE A 4 -30.31 -50.04 -0.14
C PHE A 4 -30.68 -48.54 -0.23
N TRP A 5 -31.71 -48.10 0.51
CA TRP A 5 -32.12 -46.68 0.55
C TRP A 5 -31.21 -45.80 1.41
N VAL A 6 -30.61 -46.35 2.48
CA VAL A 6 -29.65 -45.61 3.31
C VAL A 6 -28.33 -45.35 2.55
N SER A 7 -27.94 -46.27 1.66
CA SER A 7 -26.75 -46.12 0.82
C SER A 7 -26.92 -45.07 -0.29
N ILE A 8 -28.15 -44.90 -0.80
CA ILE A 8 -28.49 -43.87 -1.81
C ILE A 8 -28.57 -42.48 -1.19
N VAL A 9 -29.09 -42.34 0.05
CA VAL A 9 -29.13 -41.05 0.75
C VAL A 9 -27.74 -40.61 1.22
N ILE A 10 -26.88 -41.54 1.66
CA ILE A 10 -25.48 -41.21 2.00
C ILE A 10 -24.66 -40.88 0.75
N SER A 11 -24.92 -41.54 -0.39
CA SER A 11 -24.26 -41.19 -1.66
C SER A 11 -24.76 -39.89 -2.28
N LEU A 12 -26.03 -39.52 -2.07
CA LEU A 12 -26.57 -38.21 -2.48
C LEU A 12 -26.17 -37.06 -1.53
N ALA A 13 -25.89 -37.36 -0.26
CA ALA A 13 -25.31 -36.41 0.68
C ALA A 13 -23.80 -36.19 0.44
N PHE A 14 -23.06 -37.21 0.00
CA PHE A 14 -21.63 -37.08 -0.32
C PHE A 14 -21.35 -36.55 -1.75
N SER A 15 -22.25 -36.74 -2.71
CA SER A 15 -22.11 -36.13 -4.06
C SER A 15 -22.43 -34.63 -4.08
N LYS A 16 -23.08 -34.09 -3.05
CA LYS A 16 -23.19 -32.64 -2.81
C LYS A 16 -22.07 -32.06 -1.94
N TRP A 17 -21.11 -32.87 -1.51
CA TRP A 17 -19.98 -32.41 -0.69
C TRP A 17 -18.60 -32.67 -1.31
N VAL A 18 -18.52 -33.39 -2.44
CA VAL A 18 -17.25 -33.68 -3.16
C VAL A 18 -17.22 -33.05 -4.57
N ALA A 19 -18.15 -32.15 -4.90
CA ALA A 19 -18.14 -31.36 -6.15
C ALA A 19 -18.07 -29.85 -5.87
N GLY A 20 -17.22 -29.44 -4.92
CA GLY A 20 -16.97 -28.04 -4.57
C GLY A 20 -15.48 -27.66 -4.52
N PHE A 21 -14.60 -28.54 -4.99
CA PHE A 21 -13.16 -28.28 -5.09
C PHE A 21 -12.65 -28.87 -6.41
N MET A 22 -12.11 -27.97 -7.24
CA MET A 22 -11.56 -28.12 -8.59
C MET A 22 -12.55 -27.90 -9.74
N GLU A 23 -12.09 -27.03 -10.65
CA GLU A 23 -12.69 -26.59 -11.92
C GLU A 23 -13.73 -25.43 -11.86
N TYR A 24 -13.22 -24.22 -11.58
CA TYR A 24 -13.74 -22.98 -12.19
C TYR A 24 -12.58 -22.28 -12.88
N GLY A 25 -12.40 -22.59 -14.16
CA GLY A 25 -11.75 -21.68 -15.11
C GLY A 25 -12.83 -20.76 -15.67
N TYR A 26 -12.62 -19.45 -15.63
CA TYR A 26 -13.31 -18.51 -16.52
C TYR A 26 -12.38 -17.38 -16.94
N ASN A 27 -12.54 -17.06 -18.23
CA ASN A 27 -11.71 -16.23 -19.09
C ASN A 27 -11.48 -14.81 -18.62
N GLU A 28 -10.23 -14.39 -18.82
CA GLU A 28 -9.79 -13.01 -18.88
C GLU A 28 -10.26 -12.38 -20.19
N THR A 29 -11.12 -11.38 -20.11
CA THR A 29 -11.12 -10.26 -21.06
C THR A 29 -11.75 -9.04 -20.40
N GLU A 30 -11.09 -7.90 -20.57
CA GLU A 30 -11.48 -6.54 -20.14
C GLU A 30 -11.31 -6.19 -18.65
N ILE A 31 -10.04 -6.06 -18.22
CA ILE A 31 -9.66 -5.11 -17.17
C ILE A 31 -8.59 -4.17 -17.73
N ALA A 32 -9.05 -3.03 -18.24
CA ALA A 32 -8.35 -1.76 -18.31
C ALA A 32 -9.47 -0.72 -18.54
N LEU A 33 -9.71 0.26 -17.68
CA LEU A 33 -8.80 1.37 -17.44
C LEU A 33 -9.09 2.04 -16.07
N LEU A 34 -8.22 1.73 -15.10
CA LEU A 34 -7.56 2.68 -14.18
C LEU A 34 -8.41 3.69 -13.38
N GLU A 35 -9.54 3.24 -12.84
CA GLU A 35 -10.05 3.68 -11.52
C GLU A 35 -10.83 2.56 -10.78
N GLY A 36 -10.84 1.36 -11.37
CA GLY A 36 -11.24 0.10 -10.75
C GLY A 36 -10.06 -0.86 -10.69
N TYR A 37 -9.21 -0.69 -9.69
CA TYR A 37 -8.32 -1.71 -9.15
C TYR A 37 -8.39 -1.52 -7.64
N GLY A 38 -9.34 -2.14 -6.94
CA GLY A 38 -9.42 -3.59 -6.88
C GLY A 38 -8.32 -4.03 -5.93
N GLU A 39 -8.76 -4.29 -4.69
CA GLU A 39 -8.00 -4.90 -3.61
C GLU A 39 -6.86 -5.75 -4.15
N ALA A 40 -5.63 -5.44 -3.72
CA ALA A 40 -4.54 -6.36 -3.86
C ALA A 40 -4.99 -7.70 -3.25
N LYS A 41 -5.29 -8.69 -4.11
CA LYS A 41 -5.23 -10.10 -3.74
C LYS A 41 -3.78 -10.38 -3.38
N VAL A 42 -3.40 -10.05 -2.15
CA VAL A 42 -2.11 -10.38 -1.58
C VAL A 42 -2.39 -10.95 -0.20
N GLY A 43 -2.72 -12.24 -0.18
CA GLY A 43 -2.41 -13.08 0.96
C GLY A 43 -0.90 -13.23 1.09
N ALA A 44 -0.20 -12.15 1.46
CA ALA A 44 1.18 -12.22 1.93
C ALA A 44 1.19 -11.76 3.39
N ASN A 45 1.59 -12.65 4.28
CA ASN A 45 1.98 -12.31 5.65
C ASN A 45 3.03 -11.19 5.62
N LEU A 46 2.60 -9.95 5.81
CA LEU A 46 3.48 -8.78 5.87
C LEU A 46 4.25 -8.79 7.19
N LEU A 47 5.56 -9.06 7.09
CA LEU A 47 6.46 -9.12 8.24
C LEU A 47 6.98 -7.73 8.59
N MET A 48 6.48 -7.18 9.69
CA MET A 48 6.88 -5.87 10.23
C MET A 48 8.25 -5.95 10.90
N VAL A 49 9.21 -5.15 10.43
CA VAL A 49 10.58 -5.12 10.95
C VAL A 49 10.89 -3.74 11.53
N GLY A 50 11.26 -3.67 12.80
CA GLY A 50 11.55 -2.41 13.48
C GLY A 50 12.76 -1.66 12.89
N LEU A 51 12.71 -0.32 12.96
CA LEU A 51 13.84 0.54 12.58
C LEU A 51 14.96 0.45 13.63
N THR A 52 16.17 0.18 13.19
CA THR A 52 17.39 0.23 14.00
C THR A 52 18.18 1.48 13.65
N LEU A 53 18.33 2.40 14.60
CA LEU A 53 19.19 3.57 14.43
C LEU A 53 20.67 3.18 14.56
N ILE A 54 21.51 3.75 13.70
CA ILE A 54 22.96 3.53 13.72
C ILE A 54 23.57 4.47 14.77
N ARG A 55 23.63 4.00 16.02
CA ARG A 55 24.07 4.83 17.17
C ARG A 55 25.47 5.42 17.02
N GLY A 56 26.37 4.74 16.31
CA GLY A 56 27.73 5.23 16.03
C GLY A 56 27.83 6.25 14.89
N ALA A 57 26.74 6.54 14.18
CA ALA A 57 26.76 7.38 12.98
C ALA A 57 27.05 8.85 13.31
N GLY A 58 26.49 9.38 14.41
CA GLY A 58 26.73 10.76 14.85
C GLY A 58 28.20 11.08 15.09
N ALA A 59 28.95 10.18 15.72
CA ALA A 59 30.40 10.33 15.94
C ALA A 59 31.20 10.41 14.62
N LYS A 60 30.66 9.86 13.54
CA LYS A 60 31.24 9.89 12.19
C LYS A 60 30.70 11.04 11.33
N ARG A 61 29.84 11.88 11.89
CA ARG A 61 29.05 12.90 11.17
C ARG A 61 28.22 12.30 10.03
N ALA A 62 27.80 11.03 10.18
CA ALA A 62 26.85 10.36 9.32
C ALA A 62 25.44 10.66 9.84
N VAL A 63 24.80 11.69 9.30
CA VAL A 63 23.48 12.16 9.70
C VAL A 63 22.62 12.40 8.46
N CYS A 64 21.32 12.22 8.58
CA CYS A 64 20.36 12.53 7.53
C CYS A 64 20.34 14.03 7.23
N LEU A 65 19.64 14.42 6.16
CA LEU A 65 19.50 15.82 5.71
C LEU A 65 19.17 16.82 6.82
N ASP A 66 18.35 16.41 7.79
CA ASP A 66 17.89 17.19 8.94
C ASP A 66 18.80 17.10 10.18
N GLY A 67 19.91 16.37 10.10
CA GLY A 67 20.84 16.13 11.21
C GLY A 67 20.48 14.94 12.11
N THR A 68 19.39 14.22 11.84
CA THR A 68 19.02 13.01 12.61
C THR A 68 19.93 11.81 12.29
N LEU A 69 19.90 10.79 13.15
CA LEU A 69 20.69 9.58 12.92
C LEU A 69 20.06 8.71 11.81
N PRO A 70 20.87 8.18 10.88
CA PRO A 70 20.39 7.22 9.90
C PRO A 70 20.03 5.88 10.56
N GLY A 71 19.22 5.08 9.86
CA GLY A 71 18.81 3.77 10.33
C GLY A 71 18.46 2.80 9.21
N TYR A 72 18.24 1.54 9.59
CA TYR A 72 17.82 0.47 8.69
C TYR A 72 16.85 -0.48 9.39
N HIS A 73 16.06 -1.20 8.62
CA HIS A 73 15.25 -2.34 9.07
C HIS A 73 16.06 -3.61 8.87
N LEU A 74 16.13 -4.51 9.86
CA LEU A 74 16.86 -5.78 9.75
C LEU A 74 15.98 -6.95 10.19
N HIS A 75 15.61 -7.78 9.22
CA HIS A 75 15.01 -9.09 9.46
C HIS A 75 16.09 -10.17 9.46
N ARG A 76 16.15 -10.99 10.51
CA ARG A 76 17.16 -12.05 10.61
C ARG A 76 16.82 -13.25 9.75
N GLY A 77 17.86 -13.79 9.09
CA GLY A 77 17.76 -15.03 8.34
C GLY A 77 17.73 -16.25 9.25
N TYR A 78 17.31 -17.39 8.73
CA TYR A 78 17.22 -18.65 9.46
C TYR A 78 17.68 -19.83 8.59
N GLY A 79 17.98 -20.96 9.24
CA GLY A 79 18.48 -22.15 8.56
C GLY A 79 19.72 -21.86 7.70
N SER A 80 19.70 -22.31 6.45
CA SER A 80 20.79 -22.10 5.48
C SER A 80 21.02 -20.62 5.12
N GLY A 81 19.99 -19.77 5.21
CA GLY A 81 20.07 -18.34 4.90
C GLY A 81 20.58 -17.46 6.05
N SER A 82 20.83 -18.02 7.24
CA SER A 82 21.36 -17.28 8.40
C SER A 82 22.73 -16.63 8.17
N ASN A 83 23.50 -17.12 7.20
CA ASN A 83 24.78 -16.54 6.75
C ASN A 83 24.70 -15.88 5.36
N SER A 84 23.49 -15.61 4.87
CA SER A 84 23.27 -14.93 3.60
C SER A 84 22.57 -13.59 3.84
N TRP A 85 22.90 -12.58 3.05
CA TRP A 85 22.51 -11.19 3.31
C TRP A 85 21.95 -10.50 2.07
N LEU A 86 20.77 -9.89 2.18
CA LEU A 86 20.18 -9.01 1.17
C LEU A 86 20.11 -7.61 1.76
N ILE A 87 20.75 -6.64 1.12
CA ILE A 87 20.78 -5.24 1.55
C ILE A 87 20.09 -4.43 0.48
N GLN A 88 18.91 -3.90 0.79
CA GLN A 88 18.11 -3.07 -0.09
C GLN A 88 18.27 -1.61 0.31
N LEU A 89 18.65 -0.76 -0.65
CA LEU A 89 18.74 0.68 -0.52
C LEU A 89 17.40 1.28 -0.95
N GLU A 90 16.72 1.93 -0.01
CA GLU A 90 15.42 2.57 -0.26
C GLU A 90 15.56 3.80 -1.18
N PHE A 91 14.47 4.23 -1.81
CA PHE A 91 14.38 5.54 -2.48
C PHE A 91 13.13 6.31 -2.05
N SER A 92 11.99 5.64 -1.95
CA SER A 92 10.70 6.26 -1.64
C SER A 92 10.26 5.94 -0.21
N ARG A 93 9.50 6.86 0.40
CA ARG A 93 8.71 6.60 1.63
C ARG A 93 7.53 5.63 1.37
N LEU A 94 7.44 5.05 0.16
CA LEU A 94 6.46 4.04 -0.17
C LEU A 94 6.98 2.71 0.34
N ASP A 95 6.43 2.32 1.48
CA ASP A 95 6.47 0.99 2.06
C ASP A 95 7.78 0.56 2.78
N PRO A 96 7.84 0.71 4.12
CA PRO A 96 8.88 0.09 4.94
C PRO A 96 8.89 -1.46 4.93
N HIS A 97 7.92 -2.11 4.28
CA HIS A 97 7.56 -3.51 4.51
C HIS A 97 7.87 -4.48 3.36
N LEU A 98 8.26 -3.99 2.18
CA LEU A 98 8.85 -4.85 1.14
C LEU A 98 10.35 -5.00 1.33
N ILE A 99 10.70 -5.83 2.31
CA ILE A 99 11.86 -6.71 2.14
C ILE A 99 11.43 -7.74 1.08
N MET A 100 12.27 -8.11 0.09
CA MET A 100 11.94 -9.20 -0.85
C MET A 100 11.45 -10.47 -0.10
N TYR A 101 10.13 -10.67 0.00
CA TYR A 101 9.48 -11.85 0.58
C TYR A 101 9.03 -12.82 -0.51
N GLY A 102 8.69 -12.30 -1.70
CA GLY A 102 8.19 -13.08 -2.83
C GLY A 102 9.26 -13.79 -3.65
N VAL A 103 10.35 -14.31 -3.07
CA VAL A 103 11.13 -15.32 -3.80
C VAL A 103 11.54 -16.40 -2.82
N ALA A 104 11.18 -17.64 -3.16
CA ALA A 104 11.63 -18.86 -2.46
C ALA A 104 13.17 -18.97 -2.35
N ASP A 105 13.92 -18.13 -3.07
CA ASP A 105 15.38 -18.16 -3.08
C ASP A 105 16.04 -17.28 -2.00
N PHE A 106 15.37 -16.20 -1.56
CA PHE A 106 15.93 -15.23 -0.62
C PHE A 106 15.14 -15.12 0.69
N PHE A 107 14.00 -15.81 0.80
CA PHE A 107 13.07 -15.72 1.95
C PHE A 107 13.73 -15.97 3.33
N ASN A 108 14.73 -16.86 3.39
CA ASN A 108 15.40 -17.23 4.63
C ASN A 108 16.70 -16.45 4.92
N TRP A 109 17.03 -15.43 4.12
CA TRP A 109 18.23 -14.61 4.28
C TRP A 109 18.09 -13.56 5.38
N ASN A 110 19.22 -13.04 5.88
CA ASN A 110 19.20 -11.76 6.58
C ASN A 110 18.83 -10.68 5.57
N ARG A 111 17.78 -9.92 5.84
CA ARG A 111 17.26 -8.94 4.90
C ARG A 111 17.24 -7.58 5.56
N VAL A 112 17.86 -6.61 4.91
CA VAL A 112 18.12 -5.28 5.42
C VAL A 112 17.52 -4.27 4.45
N LYS A 113 16.77 -3.29 4.96
CA LYS A 113 16.35 -2.12 4.19
C LYS A 113 16.96 -0.87 4.81
N VAL A 114 17.92 -0.24 4.12
CA VAL A 114 18.61 0.98 4.58
C VAL A 114 17.78 2.19 4.14
N ARG A 115 17.43 3.06 5.09
CA ARG A 115 16.60 4.24 4.83
C ARG A 115 17.37 5.27 4.03
N TYR A 116 16.73 5.82 3.00
CA TYR A 116 17.30 6.88 2.19
C TYR A 116 17.00 8.24 2.80
N CYS A 117 18.05 8.99 3.14
CA CYS A 117 17.91 10.28 3.81
C CYS A 117 19.04 11.26 3.48
N ASP A 118 19.79 11.05 2.39
CA ASP A 118 20.94 11.88 2.02
C ASP A 118 20.74 12.73 0.76
N GLY A 119 19.90 12.29 -0.19
CA GLY A 119 19.57 13.06 -1.38
C GLY A 119 20.50 12.91 -2.58
N ALA A 120 21.56 12.08 -2.51
CA ALA A 120 22.48 11.81 -3.63
C ALA A 120 22.87 10.33 -3.73
N SER A 121 21.92 9.41 -3.63
CA SER A 121 22.18 7.98 -3.81
C SER A 121 23.33 7.45 -2.95
N PHE A 122 23.44 7.92 -1.71
CA PHE A 122 24.53 7.60 -0.78
C PHE A 122 25.94 8.02 -1.23
N THR A 123 26.06 9.01 -2.13
CA THR A 123 27.36 9.46 -2.66
C THR A 123 27.78 10.86 -2.24
N GLY A 124 26.90 11.65 -1.62
CA GLY A 124 27.23 13.00 -1.15
C GLY A 124 28.08 13.03 0.12
N ASP A 125 29.00 14.01 0.23
CA ASP A 125 29.60 14.42 1.51
C ASP A 125 29.86 15.94 1.52
N SER A 126 28.80 16.71 1.75
CA SER A 126 28.86 18.15 1.93
C SER A 126 27.79 18.65 2.91
N GLU A 127 27.65 19.98 3.03
CA GLU A 127 26.62 20.62 3.85
C GLU A 127 26.21 21.96 3.23
N HIS A 128 24.94 22.33 3.39
CA HIS A 128 24.45 23.67 3.06
C HIS A 128 24.19 24.45 4.37
N LYS A 129 25.24 25.08 4.91
CA LYS A 129 25.22 25.75 6.22
C LYS A 129 24.05 26.73 6.40
N ALA A 130 23.77 27.57 5.41
CA ALA A 130 22.72 28.58 5.50
C ALA A 130 21.29 28.00 5.54
N LYS A 131 21.10 26.75 5.12
CA LYS A 131 19.82 26.02 5.16
C LYS A 131 19.83 24.85 6.13
N GLN A 132 20.92 24.70 6.89
CA GLN A 132 21.12 23.63 7.86
C GLN A 132 20.96 22.20 7.28
N LEU A 133 21.19 22.02 5.98
CA LEU A 133 21.07 20.71 5.33
C LEU A 133 22.40 19.95 5.34
N GLN A 134 22.33 18.65 5.66
CA GLN A 134 23.48 17.75 5.76
C GLN A 134 23.45 16.70 4.63
N PHE A 135 24.36 16.81 3.66
CA PHE A 135 24.44 15.86 2.54
C PHE A 135 25.48 14.80 2.86
N ARG A 136 25.14 13.81 3.70
CA ARG A 136 26.11 12.85 4.26
C ARG A 136 25.98 11.42 3.71
N GLY A 137 25.54 11.29 2.47
CA GLY A 137 25.28 10.00 1.82
C GLY A 137 26.40 8.98 1.96
N GLU A 138 27.63 9.34 1.58
CA GLU A 138 28.78 8.41 1.65
C GLU A 138 29.07 8.01 3.11
N ARG A 139 28.93 8.96 4.05
CA ARG A 139 29.12 8.68 5.48
C ARG A 139 28.05 7.75 6.03
N ILE A 140 26.79 7.95 5.63
CA ILE A 140 25.66 7.10 6.01
C ILE A 140 25.90 5.68 5.48
N TRP A 141 26.29 5.55 4.21
CA TRP A 141 26.67 4.26 3.61
C TRP A 141 27.73 3.53 4.43
N LEU A 142 28.86 4.20 4.71
CA LEU A 142 29.95 3.60 5.48
C LEU A 142 29.51 3.20 6.90
N ALA A 143 28.76 4.07 7.59
CA ALA A 143 28.25 3.79 8.93
C ALA A 143 27.27 2.62 8.95
N ALA A 144 26.38 2.52 7.96
CA ALA A 144 25.43 1.43 7.82
C ALA A 144 26.15 0.10 7.56
N MET A 145 27.06 0.05 6.58
CA MET A 145 27.78 -1.18 6.26
C MET A 145 28.65 -1.68 7.42
N GLU A 146 29.32 -0.78 8.14
CA GLU A 146 30.12 -1.15 9.32
C GLU A 146 29.25 -1.71 10.44
N ASP A 147 28.11 -1.08 10.70
CA ASP A 147 27.17 -1.52 11.73
C ASP A 147 26.56 -2.89 11.38
N LEU A 148 26.20 -3.13 10.10
CA LEU A 148 25.75 -4.45 9.62
C LEU A 148 26.86 -5.51 9.69
N LYS A 149 28.11 -5.15 9.38
CA LYS A 149 29.28 -6.03 9.58
C LYS A 149 29.43 -6.44 11.04
N SER A 150 29.19 -5.54 11.99
CA SER A 150 29.19 -5.86 13.42
C SER A 150 28.09 -6.85 13.82
N LYS A 151 26.97 -6.84 13.08
CA LYS A 151 25.79 -7.68 13.33
C LYS A 151 25.83 -9.04 12.64
N GLY A 152 26.96 -9.43 12.05
CA GLY A 152 27.16 -10.76 11.47
C GLY A 152 27.41 -10.76 9.96
N MET A 153 27.22 -9.63 9.26
CA MET A 153 27.45 -9.56 7.81
C MET A 153 28.92 -9.82 7.45
N ARG A 154 29.86 -9.60 8.38
CA ARG A 154 31.28 -9.95 8.22
C ARG A 154 31.54 -11.44 7.99
N TYR A 155 30.59 -12.31 8.31
CA TYR A 155 30.68 -13.76 8.13
C TYR A 155 29.83 -14.27 6.97
N ALA A 156 29.27 -13.37 6.15
CA ALA A 156 28.37 -13.73 5.07
C ALA A 156 29.06 -14.69 4.07
N LYS A 157 28.35 -15.76 3.70
CA LYS A 157 28.73 -16.63 2.56
C LYS A 157 28.22 -16.06 1.24
N GLN A 158 27.08 -15.38 1.29
CA GLN A 158 26.41 -14.82 0.13
C GLN A 158 25.85 -13.44 0.48
N ALA A 159 25.96 -12.49 -0.43
CA ALA A 159 25.41 -11.16 -0.27
C ALA A 159 24.84 -10.59 -1.58
N LEU A 160 23.65 -9.98 -1.51
CA LEU A 160 23.03 -9.25 -2.61
C LEU A 160 22.82 -7.80 -2.17
N LEU A 161 23.41 -6.85 -2.89
CA LEU A 161 23.08 -5.43 -2.77
C LEU A 161 21.98 -5.11 -3.77
N SER A 162 20.86 -4.56 -3.32
CA SER A 162 19.76 -4.14 -4.18
C SER A 162 19.31 -2.72 -3.87
N GLY A 163 18.49 -2.15 -4.73
CA GLY A 163 17.75 -0.92 -4.45
C GLY A 163 16.88 -0.53 -5.64
N CYS A 164 15.86 0.30 -5.36
CA CYS A 164 15.06 0.91 -6.42
C CYS A 164 15.46 2.36 -6.66
N SER A 165 15.42 2.83 -7.93
CA SER A 165 15.46 4.25 -8.29
C SER A 165 16.74 4.91 -7.83
N ALA A 166 16.74 5.95 -6.98
CA ALA A 166 18.02 6.47 -6.45
C ALA A 166 18.77 5.42 -5.61
N GLY A 167 18.08 4.47 -4.97
CA GLY A 167 18.68 3.30 -4.33
C GLY A 167 19.20 2.28 -5.33
N GLY A 168 18.57 2.15 -6.50
CA GLY A 168 19.06 1.35 -7.63
C GLY A 168 20.31 1.95 -8.24
N LEU A 169 20.31 3.27 -8.46
CA LEU A 169 21.49 4.05 -8.83
C LEU A 169 22.61 3.87 -7.80
N ALA A 170 22.28 3.92 -6.50
CA ALA A 170 23.24 3.64 -5.42
C ALA A 170 23.77 2.20 -5.49
N ALA A 171 22.92 1.21 -5.80
CA ALA A 171 23.34 -0.17 -5.98
C ALA A 171 24.35 -0.32 -7.14
N ILE A 172 24.20 0.45 -8.23
CA ILE A 172 25.21 0.52 -9.31
C ILE A 172 26.50 1.17 -8.80
N LEU A 173 26.41 2.38 -8.24
CA LEU A 173 27.56 3.20 -7.86
C LEU A 173 28.41 2.58 -6.74
N HIS A 174 27.76 1.86 -5.81
CA HIS A 174 28.42 1.23 -4.67
C HIS A 174 28.72 -0.26 -4.88
N CYS A 175 28.37 -0.87 -6.01
CA CYS A 175 28.46 -2.32 -6.19
C CYS A 175 29.87 -2.89 -5.91
N ASP A 176 30.90 -2.29 -6.53
CA ASP A 176 32.29 -2.73 -6.35
C ASP A 176 32.82 -2.40 -4.95
N LYS A 177 32.39 -1.27 -4.36
CA LYS A 177 32.71 -0.92 -2.95
C LYS A 177 32.11 -1.98 -2.01
N PHE A 178 30.88 -2.42 -2.27
CA PHE A 178 30.19 -3.43 -1.46
C PHE A 178 30.89 -4.79 -1.52
N GLN A 179 31.30 -5.25 -2.72
CA GLN A 179 32.13 -6.45 -2.87
C GLN A 179 33.45 -6.33 -2.09
N GLY A 180 34.09 -5.16 -2.09
CA GLY A 180 35.33 -4.90 -1.34
C GLY A 180 35.16 -4.90 0.18
N LEU A 181 33.94 -4.74 0.70
CA LEU A 181 33.65 -4.78 2.14
C LEU A 181 33.51 -6.21 2.69
N MET A 182 33.34 -7.20 1.80
CA MET A 182 33.08 -8.59 2.15
C MET A 182 34.36 -9.43 2.19
N PRO A 183 34.38 -10.54 2.95
CA PRO A 183 35.44 -11.54 2.86
C PRO A 183 35.64 -12.05 1.42
N GLY A 184 36.88 -12.41 1.06
CA GLY A 184 37.20 -12.88 -0.31
C GLY A 184 36.50 -14.18 -0.73
N TYR A 185 35.93 -14.94 0.21
CA TYR A 185 35.14 -16.14 -0.08
C TYR A 185 33.64 -15.88 -0.24
N THR A 186 33.16 -14.66 0.03
CA THR A 186 31.75 -14.30 -0.05
C THR A 186 31.33 -14.11 -1.49
N LYS A 187 30.27 -14.81 -1.93
CA LYS A 187 29.63 -14.56 -3.22
C LYS A 187 28.82 -13.27 -3.12
N VAL A 188 29.25 -12.22 -3.82
CA VAL A 188 28.54 -10.94 -3.87
C VAL A 188 28.02 -10.68 -5.27
N LYS A 189 26.78 -10.21 -5.37
CA LYS A 189 26.19 -9.67 -6.60
C LYS A 189 25.36 -8.43 -6.28
N CYS A 190 25.01 -7.64 -7.30
CA CYS A 190 24.18 -6.45 -7.14
C CYS A 190 22.96 -6.47 -8.06
N LEU A 191 21.85 -5.89 -7.63
CA LEU A 191 20.61 -5.71 -8.40
C LEU A 191 20.25 -4.23 -8.40
N SER A 192 20.17 -3.63 -9.58
CA SER A 192 19.62 -2.29 -9.73
C SER A 192 18.25 -2.37 -10.36
N ASP A 193 17.22 -1.98 -9.62
CA ASP A 193 15.85 -1.83 -10.10
C ASP A 193 15.55 -0.35 -10.38
N ALA A 194 15.11 -0.02 -11.60
CA ALA A 194 14.77 1.35 -12.02
C ALA A 194 15.89 2.40 -11.77
N GLY A 195 17.14 1.94 -11.60
CA GLY A 195 18.29 2.78 -11.30
C GLY A 195 19.08 3.20 -12.53
N LEU A 196 18.71 2.72 -13.73
CA LEU A 196 19.37 3.02 -14.99
C LEU A 196 18.82 4.33 -15.60
N PHE A 197 19.09 5.45 -14.95
CA PHE A 197 18.72 6.76 -15.48
C PHE A 197 19.61 7.15 -16.66
N LEU A 198 18.99 7.70 -17.72
CA LEU A 198 19.70 8.18 -18.91
C LEU A 198 19.79 9.71 -18.99
N ASP A 199 20.88 10.22 -19.54
CA ASP A 199 21.02 11.61 -19.96
C ASP A 199 20.35 11.79 -21.33
N ALA A 200 19.02 11.80 -21.34
CA ALA A 200 18.20 11.89 -22.53
C ALA A 200 17.63 13.30 -22.70
N HIS A 201 17.38 13.68 -23.95
CA HIS A 201 16.66 14.91 -24.25
C HIS A 201 15.21 14.84 -23.75
N ASP A 202 14.74 15.92 -23.14
CA ASP A 202 13.34 16.13 -22.85
C ASP A 202 12.56 16.58 -24.10
N VAL A 203 11.24 16.69 -23.98
CA VAL A 203 10.34 17.01 -25.09
C VAL A 203 10.51 18.43 -25.63
N SER A 204 11.22 19.30 -24.91
CA SER A 204 11.65 20.62 -25.40
C SER A 204 13.01 20.60 -26.10
N GLY A 205 13.70 19.44 -26.11
CA GLY A 205 15.06 19.27 -26.61
C GLY A 205 16.15 19.59 -25.56
N GLY A 206 15.77 19.96 -24.34
CA GLY A 206 16.67 20.22 -23.23
C GLY A 206 17.19 18.95 -22.57
N HIS A 207 18.06 19.10 -21.56
CA HIS A 207 18.56 17.99 -20.73
C HIS A 207 18.14 18.16 -19.27
N THR A 208 16.83 18.08 -18.99
CA THR A 208 16.29 18.31 -17.64
C THR A 208 17.00 17.49 -16.56
N LEU A 209 17.18 16.18 -16.74
CA LEU A 209 17.82 15.33 -15.73
C LEU A 209 19.32 15.62 -15.57
N ARG A 210 20.02 16.00 -16.64
CA ARG A 210 21.42 16.42 -16.55
C ARG A 210 21.56 17.67 -15.70
N ASN A 211 20.66 18.63 -15.87
CA ASN A 211 20.64 19.85 -15.08
C ASN A 211 20.40 19.55 -13.60
N LEU A 212 19.43 18.67 -13.29
CA LEU A 212 19.18 18.19 -11.94
C LEU A 212 20.42 17.49 -11.34
N TYR A 213 21.01 16.55 -12.06
CA TYR A 213 22.18 15.81 -11.60
C TYR A 213 23.41 16.71 -11.45
N SER A 214 23.57 17.72 -12.29
CA SER A 214 24.63 18.73 -12.13
C SER A 214 24.46 19.49 -10.82
N GLY A 215 23.22 19.85 -10.48
CA GLY A 215 22.89 20.45 -9.18
C GLY A 215 23.23 19.53 -8.01
N ILE A 216 22.80 18.26 -8.07
CA ILE A 216 23.09 17.26 -7.04
C ILE A 216 24.61 17.07 -6.87
N VAL A 217 25.33 16.84 -7.96
CA VAL A 217 26.77 16.54 -7.93
C VAL A 217 27.57 17.72 -7.40
N GLY A 218 27.22 18.95 -7.82
CA GLY A 218 27.87 20.17 -7.36
C GLY A 218 27.54 20.51 -5.90
N LEU A 219 26.26 20.52 -5.54
CA LEU A 219 25.79 20.94 -4.22
C LEU A 219 26.16 19.92 -3.12
N GLN A 220 25.97 18.63 -3.40
CA GLN A 220 26.12 17.57 -2.41
C GLN A 220 27.55 17.01 -2.33
N GLY A 221 28.49 17.57 -3.09
CA GLY A 221 29.90 17.17 -3.06
C GLY A 221 30.12 15.72 -3.47
N VAL A 222 29.44 15.26 -4.53
CA VAL A 222 29.44 13.85 -4.95
C VAL A 222 30.75 13.41 -5.62
N LYS A 223 31.44 14.33 -6.31
CA LYS A 223 32.63 14.06 -7.13
C LYS A 223 33.67 13.12 -6.47
N PRO A 224 34.09 13.30 -5.21
CA PRO A 224 35.11 12.45 -4.59
C PRO A 224 34.72 10.98 -4.47
N ASN A 225 33.41 10.69 -4.48
CA ASN A 225 32.86 9.36 -4.25
C ASN A 225 32.49 8.63 -5.54
N LEU A 226 32.65 9.29 -6.70
CA LEU A 226 32.45 8.69 -8.02
C LEU A 226 33.68 7.89 -8.48
N PRO A 227 33.50 6.89 -9.37
CA PRO A 227 34.63 6.10 -9.84
C PRO A 227 35.68 6.93 -10.59
N HIS A 228 36.95 6.83 -10.17
CA HIS A 228 38.06 7.55 -10.79
C HIS A 228 38.26 7.21 -12.27
N TYR A 229 38.01 5.96 -12.67
CA TYR A 229 38.10 5.59 -14.08
C TYR A 229 37.09 6.34 -14.96
N CYS A 230 35.99 6.83 -14.39
CA CYS A 230 35.04 7.68 -15.11
C CYS A 230 35.45 9.15 -15.02
N THR A 231 35.70 9.65 -13.81
CA THR A 231 35.96 11.09 -13.58
C THR A 231 37.30 11.59 -14.14
N ASN A 232 38.19 10.67 -14.53
CA ASN A 232 39.41 10.99 -15.28
C ASN A 232 39.15 11.26 -16.78
N HIS A 233 37.98 10.89 -17.30
CA HIS A 233 37.65 10.98 -18.74
C HIS A 233 36.38 11.79 -19.01
N LEU A 234 35.47 11.87 -18.05
CA LEU A 234 34.19 12.57 -18.16
C LEU A 234 33.99 13.51 -16.97
N ASP A 235 33.12 14.50 -17.14
CA ASP A 235 32.73 15.37 -16.06
C ASP A 235 31.98 14.61 -14.94
N PRO A 236 32.03 15.06 -13.68
CA PRO A 236 31.39 14.38 -12.56
C PRO A 236 29.89 14.13 -12.74
N THR A 237 29.16 15.03 -13.41
CA THR A 237 27.72 14.86 -13.68
C THR A 237 27.50 13.70 -14.64
N SER A 238 28.28 13.63 -15.71
CA SER A 238 28.25 12.48 -16.62
C SER A 238 28.62 11.17 -15.91
N CYS A 239 29.51 11.20 -14.92
CA CYS A 239 29.85 10.02 -14.12
C CYS A 239 28.84 9.65 -13.04
N PHE A 240 27.82 10.47 -12.80
CA PHE A 240 26.68 10.11 -11.96
C PHE A 240 25.61 9.37 -12.75
N PHE A 241 25.62 9.48 -14.08
CA PHE A 241 24.75 8.74 -14.98
C PHE A 241 25.27 7.31 -15.25
N PRO A 242 24.49 6.27 -14.92
CA PRO A 242 24.87 4.87 -15.13
C PRO A 242 25.36 4.52 -16.53
N GLN A 243 24.78 5.09 -17.60
CA GLN A 243 25.16 4.71 -18.97
C GLN A 243 26.66 4.88 -19.25
N ASN A 244 27.33 5.76 -18.51
CA ASN A 244 28.75 6.06 -18.70
C ASN A 244 29.69 5.14 -17.90
N LEU A 245 29.19 4.33 -16.97
CA LEU A 245 30.02 3.56 -16.05
C LEU A 245 29.62 2.10 -15.87
N ILE A 246 28.37 1.70 -16.17
CA ILE A 246 27.84 0.35 -15.91
C ILE A 246 28.66 -0.78 -16.53
N SER A 247 29.25 -0.53 -17.70
CA SER A 247 30.06 -1.55 -18.41
C SER A 247 31.42 -1.80 -17.76
N SER A 248 31.81 -0.97 -16.79
CA SER A 248 33.09 -1.04 -16.09
C SER A 248 32.95 -1.55 -14.65
N VAL A 249 31.72 -1.77 -14.17
CA VAL A 249 31.45 -2.41 -12.87
C VAL A 249 31.95 -3.85 -12.93
N LYS A 250 32.80 -4.23 -11.98
CA LYS A 250 33.47 -5.55 -11.98
C LYS A 250 32.63 -6.62 -11.33
N THR A 251 31.91 -6.26 -10.29
CA THR A 251 31.05 -7.16 -9.53
C THR A 251 29.81 -7.51 -10.37
N PRO A 252 29.36 -8.78 -10.42
CA PRO A 252 28.20 -9.15 -11.21
C PRO A 252 26.97 -8.32 -10.84
N LEU A 253 26.40 -7.65 -11.84
CA LEU A 253 25.29 -6.73 -11.69
C LEU A 253 24.09 -7.22 -12.54
N PHE A 254 22.90 -7.12 -11.98
CA PHE A 254 21.63 -7.33 -12.68
C PHE A 254 20.93 -5.98 -12.85
N ILE A 255 20.56 -5.65 -14.09
CA ILE A 255 19.74 -4.47 -14.37
C ILE A 255 18.30 -4.94 -14.60
N LEU A 256 17.42 -4.53 -13.69
CA LEU A 256 15.98 -4.59 -13.85
C LEU A 256 15.51 -3.16 -14.16
N ASN A 257 14.95 -2.94 -15.34
CA ASN A 257 14.46 -1.60 -15.70
C ASN A 257 13.27 -1.72 -16.63
N ALA A 258 12.24 -0.89 -16.43
CA ALA A 258 11.24 -0.67 -17.46
C ALA A 258 11.90 0.09 -18.63
N ALA A 259 11.62 -0.33 -19.87
CA ALA A 259 12.06 0.42 -21.05
C ALA A 259 11.43 1.82 -21.10
N TYR A 260 10.24 1.95 -20.52
CA TYR A 260 9.45 3.17 -20.40
C TYR A 260 9.29 3.53 -18.92
N ASP A 261 10.40 3.82 -18.25
CA ASP A 261 10.40 4.16 -16.82
C ASP A 261 9.49 5.37 -16.55
N SER A 262 8.42 5.15 -15.77
CA SER A 262 7.37 6.15 -15.60
C SER A 262 7.86 7.39 -14.84
N TRP A 263 8.80 7.22 -13.91
CA TRP A 263 9.40 8.34 -13.19
C TRP A 263 10.27 9.18 -14.13
N GLN A 264 11.12 8.55 -14.95
CA GLN A 264 11.97 9.27 -15.89
C GLN A 264 11.13 9.97 -16.97
N ILE A 265 10.03 9.36 -17.44
CA ILE A 265 9.09 10.03 -18.36
C ILE A 265 8.53 11.30 -17.72
N GLN A 266 8.00 11.22 -16.49
CA GLN A 266 7.32 12.35 -15.85
C GLN A 266 8.28 13.44 -15.35
N SER A 267 9.44 13.04 -14.81
CA SER A 267 10.36 13.94 -14.11
C SER A 267 11.50 14.45 -14.99
N SER A 268 11.85 13.71 -16.06
CA SER A 268 12.95 14.07 -16.97
C SER A 268 12.47 14.36 -18.38
N LEU A 269 11.70 13.47 -19.01
CA LEU A 269 11.41 13.58 -20.44
C LEU A 269 10.30 14.58 -20.73
N ALA A 270 9.22 14.56 -19.95
CA ALA A 270 8.07 15.45 -20.13
C ALA A 270 7.63 16.13 -18.80
N PRO A 271 8.55 16.79 -18.06
CA PRO A 271 8.17 17.60 -16.91
C PRO A 271 7.36 18.82 -17.35
N PRO A 272 6.55 19.44 -16.46
CA PRO A 272 5.73 20.60 -16.84
C PRO A 272 6.56 21.76 -17.42
N ALA A 273 7.79 21.94 -16.94
CA ALA A 273 8.70 22.97 -17.43
C ALA A 273 9.17 22.74 -18.88
N ALA A 274 9.22 21.49 -19.36
CA ALA A 274 9.58 21.16 -20.74
C ALA A 274 8.35 21.05 -21.67
N ASP A 275 7.15 21.02 -21.10
CA ASP A 275 5.88 20.94 -21.83
C ASP A 275 4.91 22.05 -21.38
N PRO A 276 5.26 23.34 -21.59
CA PRO A 276 4.45 24.47 -21.10
C PRO A 276 3.06 24.53 -21.76
N ALA A 277 2.91 23.97 -22.96
CA ALA A 277 1.64 23.88 -23.67
C ALA A 277 0.77 22.68 -23.25
N GLY A 278 1.31 21.77 -22.42
CA GLY A 278 0.58 20.62 -21.87
C GLY A 278 0.29 19.49 -22.86
N TYR A 279 1.00 19.41 -23.98
CA TYR A 279 0.79 18.38 -25.01
C TYR A 279 1.05 16.95 -24.49
N TRP A 280 1.96 16.80 -23.53
CA TRP A 280 2.36 15.55 -22.91
C TRP A 280 1.64 15.25 -21.60
N ARG A 281 0.82 16.18 -21.08
CA ARG A 281 0.16 16.07 -19.77
C ARG A 281 -0.58 14.74 -19.60
N ASP A 282 -1.38 14.36 -20.59
CA ASP A 282 -2.21 13.16 -20.51
C ASP A 282 -1.39 11.89 -20.79
N CYS A 283 -0.49 11.94 -21.79
CA CYS A 283 0.37 10.83 -22.19
C CYS A 283 1.34 10.38 -21.09
N ARG A 284 2.00 11.33 -20.40
CA ARG A 284 2.98 11.01 -19.35
C ARG A 284 2.36 10.39 -18.08
N LEU A 285 1.05 10.60 -17.89
CA LEU A 285 0.27 10.04 -16.78
C LEU A 285 -0.43 8.74 -17.18
N ASN A 286 -0.86 8.63 -18.43
CA ASN A 286 -1.48 7.42 -18.98
C ASN A 286 -0.99 7.19 -20.41
N HIS A 287 -0.18 6.15 -20.59
CA HIS A 287 0.43 5.82 -21.87
C HIS A 287 -0.60 5.48 -22.97
N ALA A 288 -1.81 5.05 -22.61
CA ALA A 288 -2.89 4.80 -23.56
C ALA A 288 -3.43 6.09 -24.20
N LYS A 289 -3.16 7.25 -23.60
CA LYS A 289 -3.52 8.57 -24.16
C LYS A 289 -2.41 9.17 -25.02
N CYS A 290 -1.30 8.47 -25.22
CA CYS A 290 -0.22 8.94 -26.07
C CYS A 290 -0.60 8.86 -27.55
N THR A 291 -0.34 9.93 -28.29
CA THR A 291 -0.38 9.92 -29.75
C THR A 291 0.76 9.05 -30.32
N SER A 292 0.63 8.61 -31.57
CA SER A 292 1.69 7.85 -32.25
C SER A 292 3.03 8.59 -32.27
N SER A 293 3.02 9.93 -32.35
CA SER A 293 4.24 10.75 -32.30
C SER A 293 4.92 10.69 -30.92
N GLN A 294 4.14 10.71 -29.85
CA GLN A 294 4.64 10.62 -28.48
C GLN A 294 5.19 9.21 -28.20
N ILE A 295 4.50 8.17 -28.66
CA ILE A 295 5.02 6.80 -28.60
C ILE A 295 6.33 6.66 -29.37
N ASN A 296 6.46 7.23 -30.57
CA ASN A 296 7.71 7.19 -31.32
C ASN A 296 8.86 7.86 -30.57
N PHE A 297 8.61 8.98 -29.89
CA PHE A 297 9.60 9.62 -29.03
C PHE A 297 10.02 8.70 -27.86
N LEU A 298 9.06 8.07 -27.19
CA LEU A 298 9.32 7.12 -26.11
C LEU A 298 10.07 5.87 -26.59
N GLN A 299 9.78 5.37 -27.81
CA GLN A 299 10.55 4.30 -28.43
C GLN A 299 11.99 4.74 -28.73
N GLY A 300 12.20 6.00 -29.12
CA GLY A 300 13.51 6.61 -29.22
C GLY A 300 14.29 6.55 -27.91
N PHE A 301 13.64 6.92 -26.80
CA PHE A 301 14.21 6.79 -25.45
C PHE A 301 14.56 5.33 -25.09
N ARG A 302 13.65 4.37 -25.35
CA ARG A 302 13.93 2.94 -25.19
C ARG A 302 15.17 2.51 -25.98
N ASN A 303 15.30 2.93 -27.23
CA ASN A 303 16.45 2.57 -28.07
C ASN A 303 17.76 3.14 -27.52
N GLN A 304 17.75 4.34 -26.93
CA GLN A 304 18.90 4.88 -26.21
C GLN A 304 19.27 4.00 -25.01
N MET A 305 18.29 3.53 -24.23
CA MET A 305 18.52 2.60 -23.12
C MET A 305 19.18 1.30 -23.58
N LEU A 306 18.64 0.68 -24.63
CA LEU A 306 19.17 -0.58 -25.17
C LEU A 306 20.60 -0.42 -25.70
N ASN A 307 20.91 0.72 -26.31
CA ASN A 307 22.27 1.04 -26.73
C ASN A 307 23.21 1.20 -25.53
N ALA A 308 22.76 1.86 -24.46
CA ALA A 308 23.56 2.04 -23.23
C ALA A 308 23.93 0.70 -22.58
N VAL A 309 23.02 -0.28 -22.57
CA VAL A 309 23.29 -1.60 -21.96
C VAL A 309 23.94 -2.60 -22.91
N LYS A 310 24.18 -2.27 -24.18
CA LYS A 310 24.70 -3.20 -25.20
C LYS A 310 26.06 -3.81 -24.82
N ARG A 311 26.99 -3.00 -24.31
CA ARG A 311 28.31 -3.49 -23.88
C ARG A 311 28.21 -4.25 -22.55
N PHE A 312 27.37 -3.78 -21.65
CA PHE A 312 27.09 -4.42 -20.36
C PHE A 312 26.52 -5.84 -20.53
N SER A 313 25.64 -6.04 -21.51
CA SER A 313 24.97 -7.31 -21.76
C SER A 313 25.89 -8.40 -22.34
N MET A 314 27.05 -8.03 -22.90
CA MET A 314 28.05 -8.98 -23.42
C MET A 314 28.69 -9.84 -22.32
N SER A 315 28.70 -9.36 -21.08
CA SER A 315 29.20 -10.15 -19.94
C SER A 315 28.20 -11.24 -19.56
N LYS A 316 28.67 -12.49 -19.53
CA LYS A 316 27.90 -13.66 -19.07
C LYS A 316 27.58 -13.62 -17.57
N GLN A 317 28.35 -12.85 -16.78
CA GLN A 317 28.14 -12.73 -15.34
C GLN A 317 27.03 -11.75 -14.99
N ASN A 318 26.76 -10.79 -15.86
CA ASN A 318 25.71 -9.79 -15.64
C ASN A 318 24.33 -10.35 -15.96
N GLY A 319 23.30 -9.77 -15.40
CA GLY A 319 21.91 -10.07 -15.73
C GLY A 319 21.19 -8.85 -16.30
N LEU A 320 20.18 -9.08 -17.13
CA LEU A 320 19.37 -8.02 -17.73
C LEU A 320 17.92 -8.48 -17.85
N PHE A 321 17.00 -7.66 -17.35
CA PHE A 321 15.56 -7.80 -17.56
C PHE A 321 14.97 -6.42 -17.87
N ILE A 322 14.71 -6.17 -19.15
CA ILE A 322 14.10 -4.94 -19.63
C ILE A 322 12.74 -5.28 -20.25
N ASN A 323 11.66 -4.97 -19.55
CA ASN A 323 10.31 -5.13 -20.07
C ASN A 323 9.78 -3.83 -20.68
N SER A 324 8.72 -3.93 -21.47
CA SER A 324 8.08 -2.77 -22.11
C SER A 324 6.91 -2.21 -21.30
N CYS A 325 6.89 -2.48 -19.99
CA CYS A 325 5.93 -1.90 -19.06
C CYS A 325 6.22 -0.40 -18.85
N PHE A 326 5.17 0.36 -18.51
CA PHE A 326 5.28 1.73 -18.01
C PHE A 326 5.30 1.70 -16.48
N ALA A 327 6.47 1.41 -15.90
CA ALA A 327 6.60 1.10 -14.48
C ALA A 327 7.86 1.74 -13.87
N HIS A 328 7.91 1.76 -12.53
CA HIS A 328 9.05 2.18 -11.73
C HIS A 328 9.06 1.34 -10.44
N CYS A 329 10.23 0.91 -9.96
CA CYS A 329 10.38 0.01 -8.80
C CYS A 329 9.67 -1.35 -8.89
N GLN A 330 10.03 -2.17 -9.88
CA GLN A 330 9.35 -3.44 -10.17
C GLN A 330 9.69 -4.57 -9.19
N SER A 331 10.75 -4.42 -8.40
CA SER A 331 11.12 -5.37 -7.34
C SER A 331 10.52 -5.03 -5.98
N GLU A 332 9.96 -3.83 -5.83
CA GLU A 332 9.35 -3.37 -4.59
C GLU A 332 7.84 -3.61 -4.54
N ARG A 333 7.22 -4.21 -5.57
CA ARG A 333 5.80 -4.57 -5.54
C ARG A 333 5.60 -6.04 -5.92
N GLN A 334 4.75 -6.76 -5.19
CA GLN A 334 4.54 -8.19 -5.45
C GLN A 334 3.88 -8.47 -6.80
N ASP A 335 2.92 -7.62 -7.20
CA ASP A 335 2.24 -7.69 -8.49
C ASP A 335 3.20 -7.64 -9.69
N THR A 336 4.32 -6.93 -9.57
CA THR A 336 5.34 -6.87 -10.62
C THR A 336 6.48 -7.86 -10.39
N TRP A 337 6.76 -8.23 -9.14
CA TRP A 337 7.90 -9.06 -8.79
C TRP A 337 7.64 -10.57 -8.94
N PHE A 338 6.55 -11.08 -8.35
CA PHE A 338 6.31 -12.53 -8.18
C PHE A 338 4.84 -12.99 -8.11
N ALA A 339 3.86 -12.09 -8.22
CA ALA A 339 2.46 -12.51 -8.30
C ALA A 339 2.19 -13.41 -9.52
N ASP A 340 1.10 -14.17 -9.48
CA ASP A 340 0.73 -15.09 -10.57
C ASP A 340 0.54 -14.35 -11.92
N ASP A 341 0.12 -13.09 -11.86
CA ASP A 341 -0.06 -12.16 -12.98
C ASP A 341 1.14 -11.21 -13.21
N SER A 342 2.28 -11.48 -12.58
CA SER A 342 3.48 -10.65 -12.74
C SER A 342 4.03 -10.66 -14.17
N PRO A 343 4.61 -9.54 -14.66
CA PRO A 343 5.10 -9.43 -16.01
C PRO A 343 6.22 -10.46 -16.27
N VAL A 344 6.06 -11.19 -17.38
CA VAL A 344 7.01 -12.21 -17.82
C VAL A 344 7.63 -11.84 -19.16
N ILE A 345 8.90 -12.22 -19.35
CA ILE A 345 9.53 -12.23 -20.68
C ILE A 345 9.92 -13.68 -20.98
N GLY A 346 9.38 -14.23 -22.07
CA GLY A 346 9.61 -15.64 -22.43
C GLY A 346 9.21 -16.61 -21.32
N ASN A 347 8.01 -16.40 -20.74
CA ASN A 347 7.45 -17.18 -19.61
C ASN A 347 8.30 -17.18 -18.33
N LYS A 348 9.14 -16.15 -18.16
CA LYS A 348 9.95 -15.98 -16.94
C LYS A 348 9.60 -14.67 -16.23
N ALA A 349 9.06 -14.79 -15.03
CA ALA A 349 8.82 -13.66 -14.12
C ALA A 349 10.13 -13.05 -13.60
N ILE A 350 10.07 -11.78 -13.19
CA ILE A 350 11.24 -11.02 -12.72
C ILE A 350 11.94 -11.72 -11.56
N ALA A 351 11.21 -12.11 -10.52
CA ALA A 351 11.74 -12.81 -9.36
C ALA A 351 12.51 -14.10 -9.71
N ILE A 352 11.95 -14.90 -10.63
CA ILE A 352 12.56 -16.15 -11.10
C ILE A 352 13.83 -15.83 -11.90
N ALA A 353 13.79 -14.83 -12.78
CA ALA A 353 14.95 -14.35 -13.52
C ALA A 353 16.10 -13.90 -12.61
N VAL A 354 15.80 -13.12 -11.56
CA VAL A 354 16.81 -12.68 -10.60
C VAL A 354 17.35 -13.84 -9.77
N GLY A 355 16.49 -14.75 -9.30
CA GLY A 355 16.90 -15.95 -8.57
C GLY A 355 17.81 -16.85 -9.41
N ASP A 356 17.39 -17.19 -10.62
CA ASP A 356 18.16 -18.01 -11.56
C ASP A 356 19.53 -17.40 -11.85
N TRP A 357 19.57 -16.10 -12.12
CA TRP A 357 20.83 -15.40 -12.34
C TRP A 357 21.69 -15.39 -11.08
N TYR A 358 21.12 -15.06 -9.92
CA TYR A 358 21.89 -14.94 -8.69
C TYR A 358 22.56 -16.27 -8.33
N PHE A 359 21.80 -17.37 -8.38
CA PHE A 359 22.27 -18.71 -8.04
C PHE A 359 23.02 -19.42 -9.18
N ASP A 360 23.29 -18.72 -10.29
CA ASP A 360 23.99 -19.26 -11.47
C ASP A 360 23.26 -20.46 -12.11
N ARG A 361 21.93 -20.52 -12.00
CA ARG A 361 21.09 -21.54 -12.65
C ARG A 361 20.98 -21.31 -14.15
N THR A 362 20.86 -20.04 -14.57
CA THR A 362 20.90 -19.68 -15.99
C THR A 362 21.39 -18.24 -16.20
N SER A 363 21.91 -17.98 -17.40
CA SER A 363 22.20 -16.61 -17.85
C SER A 363 20.89 -15.93 -18.27
N VAL A 364 20.61 -14.75 -17.73
CA VAL A 364 19.38 -14.01 -18.00
C VAL A 364 19.68 -12.72 -18.74
N LYS A 365 19.22 -12.63 -20.00
CA LYS A 365 19.28 -11.45 -20.87
C LYS A 365 17.92 -11.26 -21.54
N ALA A 366 16.93 -10.90 -20.75
CA ALA A 366 15.55 -10.71 -21.20
C ALA A 366 15.34 -9.25 -21.61
N ILE A 367 14.96 -9.04 -22.88
CA ILE A 367 14.58 -7.72 -23.40
C ILE A 367 13.29 -7.94 -24.18
N ASP A 368 12.25 -7.22 -23.79
CA ASP A 368 10.93 -7.27 -24.40
C ASP A 368 10.86 -6.42 -25.67
N CYS A 369 9.89 -6.71 -26.54
CA CYS A 369 9.65 -5.96 -27.78
C CYS A 369 9.03 -4.57 -27.49
N PRO A 370 9.21 -3.56 -28.37
CA PRO A 370 8.74 -2.20 -28.09
C PRO A 370 7.21 -2.11 -28.01
N TYR A 371 6.70 -1.22 -27.16
CA TYR A 371 5.27 -0.89 -27.10
C TYR A 371 4.89 0.08 -28.25
N PRO A 372 3.70 -0.05 -28.87
CA PRO A 372 2.72 -1.12 -28.69
C PRO A 372 3.14 -2.41 -29.40
N PHE A 373 2.74 -3.56 -28.84
CA PHE A 373 2.98 -4.87 -29.44
C PHE A 373 2.30 -4.95 -30.81
N SER A 374 3.07 -5.13 -31.88
CA SER A 374 2.52 -5.44 -33.20
C SER A 374 2.33 -6.96 -33.32
N GLU A 375 1.11 -7.44 -33.57
CA GLU A 375 0.80 -8.86 -33.79
C GLU A 375 1.49 -9.49 -35.04
N ASP A 376 2.23 -8.71 -35.82
CA ASP A 376 2.68 -9.10 -37.17
C ASP A 376 4.01 -9.89 -37.25
N LEU A 377 4.57 -10.42 -36.16
CA LEU A 377 5.75 -11.29 -36.23
C LEU A 377 5.55 -12.58 -35.41
N GLY A 378 5.19 -13.63 -36.14
CA GLY A 378 4.71 -14.90 -35.64
C GLY A 378 5.57 -15.57 -34.57
N GLY A 379 4.88 -15.98 -33.50
CA GLY A 379 5.43 -16.73 -32.39
C GLY A 379 4.35 -17.44 -31.57
N ARG A 380 3.74 -18.48 -32.17
CA ARG A 380 2.97 -19.58 -31.57
C ARG A 380 2.33 -19.34 -30.19
N GLU A 381 1.02 -19.09 -30.20
CA GLU A 381 0.11 -19.63 -29.19
C GLU A 381 0.01 -21.16 -29.34
N ILE A 382 0.11 -21.88 -28.22
CA ILE A 382 -0.34 -23.27 -28.03
C ILE A 382 -0.88 -23.32 -26.59
N GLY A 383 -2.13 -23.71 -26.30
CA GLY A 383 -3.19 -24.17 -27.19
C GLY A 383 -4.49 -24.41 -26.41
N GLY A 384 -5.57 -24.62 -27.17
CA GLY A 384 -6.89 -24.98 -26.67
C GLY A 384 -7.94 -24.97 -27.78
N GLU A 385 -7.75 -25.75 -28.84
CA GLU A 385 -8.79 -26.04 -29.84
C GLU A 385 -9.94 -26.85 -29.21
N GLU A 386 -11.18 -26.37 -29.33
CA GLU A 386 -12.28 -27.05 -30.04
C GLU A 386 -13.64 -26.36 -29.80
N ARG A 387 -14.13 -25.63 -30.82
CA ARG A 387 -15.50 -25.66 -31.40
C ARG A 387 -15.88 -24.30 -31.99
N ARG A 388 -15.67 -24.19 -33.29
CA ARG A 388 -16.30 -23.19 -34.16
C ARG A 388 -17.45 -23.88 -34.89
N ALA A 389 -18.68 -23.41 -34.73
CA ALA A 389 -19.76 -23.71 -35.66
C ALA A 389 -20.66 -22.48 -35.86
N MET A 390 -20.54 -21.89 -37.06
CA MET A 390 -21.59 -21.16 -37.83
C MET A 390 -22.15 -19.86 -37.18
N VAL A 391 -22.12 -18.68 -37.80
CA VAL A 391 -22.75 -18.26 -39.08
C VAL A 391 -22.16 -16.91 -39.53
N LYS A 392 -22.15 -16.70 -40.86
CA LYS A 392 -21.64 -15.58 -41.66
C LYS A 392 -22.70 -14.46 -41.89
N PHE A 393 -22.25 -13.35 -42.51
CA PHE A 393 -22.99 -12.33 -43.32
C PHE A 393 -23.62 -11.15 -42.56
N LEU A 394 -23.54 -9.86 -42.96
CA LEU A 394 -22.85 -9.09 -44.02
C LEU A 394 -23.12 -7.58 -43.75
N TRP A 395 -22.12 -6.70 -43.99
CA TRP A 395 -22.12 -5.33 -44.62
C TRP A 395 -23.38 -4.42 -44.56
N VAL A 396 -23.35 -3.07 -44.49
CA VAL A 396 -22.70 -2.02 -45.31
C VAL A 396 -22.93 -0.66 -44.60
N GLY A 397 -21.98 0.28 -44.58
CA GLY A 397 -22.29 1.61 -45.13
C GLY A 397 -21.63 2.80 -44.45
N ILE A 398 -20.32 2.96 -44.69
CA ILE A 398 -19.72 4.29 -44.81
C ILE A 398 -20.41 4.98 -46.00
N VAL A 399 -20.87 6.21 -45.79
CA VAL A 399 -20.98 7.35 -46.73
C VAL A 399 -22.20 8.17 -46.32
N THR A 400 -21.95 9.20 -45.51
CA THR A 400 -22.34 10.57 -45.83
C THR A 400 -21.60 11.49 -44.86
N ALA A 401 -20.30 11.59 -45.08
CA ALA A 401 -19.61 12.83 -44.81
C ALA A 401 -20.34 13.97 -45.54
N LEU A 402 -20.27 15.17 -44.95
CA LEU A 402 -20.53 16.48 -45.56
C LEU A 402 -22.00 16.95 -45.57
N VAL A 403 -22.44 17.52 -44.44
CA VAL A 403 -23.16 18.80 -44.45
C VAL A 403 -22.65 19.69 -43.30
N PHE A 404 -21.78 20.66 -43.65
CA PHE A 404 -21.63 22.02 -43.10
C PHE A 404 -21.54 22.20 -41.55
N ARG A 405 -20.41 22.54 -40.90
CA ARG A 405 -19.56 23.76 -40.98
C ARG A 405 -20.36 25.08 -41.01
N ILE A 406 -20.33 25.85 -39.90
CA ILE A 406 -19.86 27.27 -39.78
C ILE A 406 -20.42 28.01 -38.53
N TRP A 407 -19.51 28.73 -37.83
CA TRP A 407 -19.69 29.96 -36.99
C TRP A 407 -20.20 29.81 -35.53
N VAL A 408 -19.67 30.51 -34.50
CA VAL A 408 -18.98 31.82 -34.40
C VAL A 408 -17.97 31.87 -33.24
N ASP A 409 -16.90 32.64 -33.44
CA ASP A 409 -15.79 33.04 -32.55
C ASP A 409 -16.12 34.05 -31.42
N GLY A 410 -15.16 34.24 -30.51
CA GLY A 410 -14.93 35.48 -29.73
C GLY A 410 -14.97 35.26 -28.21
N PHE A 411 -14.02 35.70 -27.38
CA PHE A 411 -13.09 36.82 -27.48
C PHE A 411 -11.86 36.58 -26.58
N VAL A 412 -10.72 37.10 -27.05
CA VAL A 412 -9.46 37.27 -26.32
C VAL A 412 -9.58 38.50 -25.41
N GLU A 413 -9.04 38.43 -24.19
CA GLU A 413 -8.52 39.62 -23.50
C GLU A 413 -7.16 39.28 -22.85
N GLU A 414 -6.12 39.91 -23.39
CA GLU A 414 -4.76 39.96 -22.86
C GLU A 414 -4.69 40.91 -21.66
N LYS A 415 -3.94 40.53 -20.61
CA LYS A 415 -3.11 41.48 -19.85
C LYS A 415 -1.75 40.88 -19.53
N ASN A 416 -0.74 41.49 -20.14
CA ASN A 416 0.69 41.31 -19.92
C ASN A 416 1.16 42.04 -18.63
N PHE A 417 1.90 41.29 -17.80
CA PHE A 417 3.27 41.53 -17.31
C PHE A 417 3.67 42.90 -16.72
N ASP A 418 4.16 42.85 -15.47
CA ASP A 418 5.53 43.32 -15.19
C ASP A 418 6.18 42.56 -14.00
N GLU A 419 7.51 42.49 -14.05
CA GLU A 419 8.45 41.60 -13.38
C GLU A 419 8.56 41.76 -11.84
N THR A 420 8.83 40.64 -11.16
CA THR A 420 10.06 40.47 -10.37
C THR A 420 10.29 38.97 -10.13
N VAL A 421 11.50 38.51 -10.45
CA VAL A 421 12.01 37.17 -10.11
C VAL A 421 12.40 37.15 -8.63
N PRO A 422 11.91 36.18 -7.83
CA PRO A 422 12.67 35.70 -6.68
C PRO A 422 13.31 34.34 -6.98
N SER A 423 14.48 34.18 -6.40
CA SER A 423 15.39 33.03 -6.47
C SER A 423 14.72 31.65 -6.36
N LEU A 424 15.43 30.64 -6.88
CA LEU A 424 15.21 29.18 -6.89
C LEU A 424 14.95 28.50 -5.52
N LEU A 425 14.52 29.26 -4.53
CA LEU A 425 14.37 28.92 -3.13
C LEU A 425 12.91 29.05 -2.66
N GLU A 426 11.99 29.52 -3.51
CA GLU A 426 10.55 29.60 -3.23
C GLU A 426 9.73 28.42 -3.80
N THR A 427 10.29 27.53 -4.62
CA THR A 427 9.63 26.25 -4.96
C THR A 427 9.81 25.18 -3.86
N TYR A 428 10.62 25.49 -2.84
CA TYR A 428 10.70 24.78 -1.56
C TYR A 428 10.18 25.65 -0.41
N GLY A 429 9.15 26.46 -0.70
CA GLY A 429 8.28 27.03 0.33
C GLY A 429 7.53 25.89 1.01
N SER A 430 7.78 25.75 2.30
CA SER A 430 7.07 24.88 3.25
C SER A 430 5.61 24.66 2.89
N SER A 431 5.25 23.42 2.54
CA SER A 431 3.94 22.95 2.99
C SER A 431 4.03 22.83 4.51
N GLU A 432 3.46 23.79 5.22
CA GLU A 432 3.21 23.74 6.67
C GLU A 432 2.22 22.61 7.07
N ALA A 433 2.04 21.57 6.24
CA ALA A 433 1.13 20.45 6.48
C ALA A 433 1.75 19.05 6.31
N ALA A 434 3.08 18.91 6.22
CA ALA A 434 3.73 17.61 6.00
C ALA A 434 4.91 17.28 6.93
N ASN A 435 5.06 17.98 8.05
CA ASN A 435 6.21 17.82 8.96
C ASN A 435 5.99 16.91 10.18
N ASP A 436 4.83 16.27 10.34
CA ASP A 436 4.60 15.33 11.44
C ASP A 436 4.15 13.96 10.90
N ILE A 437 5.11 13.06 10.66
CA ILE A 437 4.84 11.62 10.71
C ILE A 437 5.56 11.10 11.93
N LEU A 438 4.85 11.07 13.05
CA LEU A 438 5.33 10.48 14.28
C LEU A 438 5.41 8.95 14.11
N MET A 439 6.65 8.44 14.13
CA MET A 439 6.96 7.01 14.08
C MET A 439 6.97 6.43 15.49
N VAL A 440 6.12 5.42 15.73
CA VAL A 440 5.91 4.83 17.06
C VAL A 440 6.35 3.37 17.06
N GLY A 441 7.23 2.99 17.99
CA GLY A 441 7.74 1.62 18.07
C GLY A 441 6.65 0.58 18.38
N LEU A 442 6.79 -0.61 17.80
CA LEU A 442 5.93 -1.76 18.09
C LEU A 442 6.28 -2.34 19.47
N THR A 443 5.28 -2.53 20.32
CA THR A 443 5.39 -3.14 21.64
C THR A 443 4.69 -4.49 21.63
N LEU A 444 5.44 -5.56 21.87
CA LEU A 444 4.86 -6.90 22.05
C LEU A 444 4.20 -6.99 23.43
N VAL A 445 3.00 -7.58 23.49
CA VAL A 445 2.28 -7.81 24.74
C VAL A 445 2.98 -8.92 25.53
N LYS A 446 3.71 -8.54 26.59
CA LYS A 446 4.49 -9.49 27.39
C LYS A 446 3.57 -10.47 28.12
N GLY A 447 3.92 -11.75 28.09
CA GLY A 447 3.14 -12.81 28.76
C GLY A 447 1.85 -13.21 28.04
N ALA A 448 1.53 -12.60 26.88
CA ALA A 448 0.34 -12.94 26.10
C ALA A 448 0.29 -14.44 25.73
N ALA A 449 1.41 -15.00 25.25
CA ALA A 449 1.51 -16.42 24.92
C ALA A 449 1.19 -17.34 26.12
N ALA A 450 1.60 -16.97 27.33
CA ALA A 450 1.31 -17.74 28.54
C ALA A 450 -0.19 -17.75 28.90
N LYS A 451 -0.93 -16.72 28.48
CA LYS A 451 -2.39 -16.63 28.57
C LYS A 451 -3.11 -17.27 27.35
N GLY A 452 -2.36 -17.82 26.40
CA GLY A 452 -2.89 -18.34 25.13
C GLY A 452 -3.35 -17.25 24.16
N ALA A 453 -2.99 -15.99 24.41
CA ALA A 453 -3.25 -14.85 23.52
C ALA A 453 -2.18 -14.80 22.43
N VAL A 454 -2.50 -15.36 21.27
CA VAL A 454 -1.61 -15.43 20.10
C VAL A 454 -2.40 -15.13 18.82
N CYS A 455 -1.74 -14.53 17.84
CA CYS A 455 -2.30 -14.27 16.53
C CYS A 455 -2.60 -15.59 15.78
N LEU A 456 -3.29 -15.48 14.64
CA LEU A 456 -3.63 -16.61 13.75
C LEU A 456 -2.47 -17.56 13.48
N ASP A 457 -1.26 -17.02 13.33
CA ASP A 457 -0.01 -17.74 13.05
C ASP A 457 0.75 -18.23 14.31
N GLY A 458 0.22 -17.96 15.50
CA GLY A 458 0.84 -18.31 16.78
C GLY A 458 1.82 -17.26 17.34
N THR A 459 2.02 -16.13 16.67
CA THR A 459 2.85 -15.03 17.19
C THR A 459 2.17 -14.29 18.32
N VAL A 460 2.94 -13.54 19.12
CA VAL A 460 2.38 -12.73 20.21
C VAL A 460 1.75 -11.44 19.66
N PRO A 461 0.59 -11.00 20.20
CA PRO A 461 -0.01 -9.75 19.79
C PRO A 461 0.86 -8.55 20.17
N ALA A 462 0.64 -7.44 19.47
CA ALA A 462 1.44 -6.23 19.60
C ALA A 462 0.64 -4.98 19.29
N TYR A 463 1.10 -3.84 19.82
CA TYR A 463 0.51 -2.53 19.57
C TYR A 463 1.59 -1.46 19.44
N HIS A 464 1.26 -0.34 18.79
CA HIS A 464 2.04 0.89 18.85
C HIS A 464 1.49 1.78 19.96
N LEU A 465 2.33 2.38 20.80
CA LEU A 465 1.92 3.30 21.85
C LEU A 465 2.72 4.60 21.79
N HIS A 466 2.04 5.67 21.38
CA HIS A 466 2.54 7.02 21.54
C HIS A 466 2.08 7.61 22.87
N ARG A 467 3.00 8.13 23.67
CA ARG A 467 2.66 8.74 24.95
C ARG A 467 2.08 10.14 24.77
N GLY A 468 1.05 10.42 25.56
CA GLY A 468 0.45 11.75 25.66
C GLY A 468 1.33 12.71 26.44
N TYR A 469 1.01 13.99 26.34
CA TYR A 469 1.72 15.07 27.02
C TYR A 469 0.76 16.21 27.42
N GLY A 470 1.21 17.08 28.33
CA GLY A 470 0.40 18.20 28.82
C GLY A 470 -0.92 17.72 29.43
N SER A 471 -2.03 18.36 29.07
CA SER A 471 -3.38 18.00 29.54
C SER A 471 -3.86 16.62 29.08
N GLY A 472 -3.29 16.08 27.99
CA GLY A 472 -3.64 14.76 27.45
C GLY A 472 -2.82 13.60 28.01
N ALA A 473 -1.84 13.84 28.89
CA ALA A 473 -1.00 12.77 29.46
C ALA A 473 -1.78 11.71 30.26
N ASN A 474 -2.96 12.05 30.80
CA ASN A 474 -3.87 11.12 31.47
C ASN A 474 -5.12 10.80 30.62
N SER A 475 -5.04 10.98 29.32
CA SER A 475 -6.12 10.65 28.38
C SER A 475 -5.62 9.59 27.39
N TRP A 476 -6.51 8.68 26.98
CA TRP A 476 -6.15 7.49 26.20
C TRP A 476 -7.08 7.29 25.00
N LEU A 477 -6.49 7.07 23.84
CA LEU A 477 -7.16 6.67 22.61
C LEU A 477 -6.62 5.31 22.19
N ILE A 478 -7.49 4.34 22.02
CA ILE A 478 -7.16 3.00 21.54
C ILE A 478 -7.79 2.86 20.16
N HIS A 479 -6.98 2.58 19.16
CA HIS A 479 -7.43 2.33 17.79
C HIS A 479 -7.17 0.88 17.39
N LEU A 480 -8.21 0.20 16.92
CA LEU A 480 -8.17 -1.20 16.47
C LEU A 480 -7.98 -1.22 14.95
N GLN A 481 -6.77 -1.58 14.52
CA GLN A 481 -6.32 -1.44 13.13
C GLN A 481 -6.59 -2.69 12.29
N VAL A 482 -7.33 -2.57 11.17
CA VAL A 482 -7.62 -3.70 10.24
C VAL A 482 -6.89 -3.59 8.90
N SER A 483 -6.50 -2.38 8.47
CA SER A 483 -5.70 -2.10 7.28
C SER A 483 -4.32 -1.54 7.65
N VAL A 484 -3.33 -1.67 6.77
CA VAL A 484 -2.00 -1.07 6.97
C VAL A 484 -2.05 0.43 6.66
N LEU A 485 -2.74 1.22 7.48
CA LEU A 485 -2.47 2.63 7.78
C LEU A 485 -3.60 3.16 8.67
N THR A 486 -3.46 3.10 9.99
CA THR A 486 -4.05 4.18 10.80
C THR A 486 -2.89 4.92 11.42
N ILE A 487 -2.52 6.04 10.80
CA ILE A 487 -1.67 7.02 11.47
C ILE A 487 -2.42 7.40 12.74
N ILE A 488 -1.94 6.89 13.88
CA ILE A 488 -2.25 7.33 15.24
C ILE A 488 -2.76 8.76 15.19
N MET A 489 -4.07 8.96 15.44
CA MET A 489 -4.83 10.21 15.23
C MET A 489 -3.97 11.46 15.51
N GLN A 490 -3.25 11.92 14.48
CA GLN A 490 -2.14 12.86 14.66
C GLN A 490 -2.57 14.31 14.56
N GLY A 491 -3.79 14.58 14.10
CA GLY A 491 -4.18 15.92 13.69
C GLY A 491 -5.45 16.49 14.29
N THR A 492 -6.20 15.82 15.18
CA THR A 492 -7.28 16.57 15.85
C THR A 492 -6.59 17.46 16.85
N ALA A 493 -6.87 18.75 16.82
CA ALA A 493 -6.48 19.67 17.89
C ALA A 493 -6.93 19.20 19.29
N GLU A 494 -7.72 18.13 19.39
CA GLU A 494 -8.37 17.68 20.62
C GLU A 494 -7.82 16.38 21.20
N PHE A 495 -7.34 15.45 20.36
CA PHE A 495 -6.78 14.16 20.78
C PHE A 495 -5.27 14.06 20.53
N PHE A 496 -4.66 15.06 19.89
CA PHE A 496 -3.24 15.03 19.49
C PHE A 496 -2.26 14.81 20.66
N ASN A 497 -2.60 15.28 21.86
CA ASN A 497 -1.75 15.21 23.04
C ASN A 497 -2.10 14.03 23.97
N TRP A 498 -2.99 13.11 23.54
CA TRP A 498 -3.38 11.93 24.31
C TRP A 498 -2.34 10.80 24.20
N ASN A 499 -2.41 9.83 25.11
CA ASN A 499 -1.80 8.52 24.86
C ASN A 499 -2.58 7.87 23.73
N ARG A 500 -1.90 7.51 22.64
CA ARG A 500 -2.56 6.93 21.47
C ARG A 500 -1.97 5.56 21.20
N VAL A 501 -2.84 4.57 21.19
CA VAL A 501 -2.52 3.15 21.02
C VAL A 501 -3.11 2.67 19.70
N GLU A 502 -2.35 1.93 18.93
CA GLU A 502 -2.81 1.22 17.74
C GLU A 502 -2.59 -0.28 17.95
N LEU A 503 -3.65 -1.03 18.22
CA LEU A 503 -3.61 -2.47 18.43
C LEU A 503 -3.74 -3.19 17.09
N ARG A 504 -2.76 -4.06 16.79
CA ARG A 504 -2.69 -4.79 15.51
C ARG A 504 -3.76 -5.88 15.48
N TYR A 505 -4.62 -5.83 14.46
CA TYR A 505 -5.55 -6.92 14.18
C TYR A 505 -4.82 -8.14 13.65
N CYS A 506 -5.09 -9.31 14.24
CA CYS A 506 -4.44 -10.55 13.84
C CYS A 506 -5.22 -11.82 14.22
N ASP A 507 -6.51 -11.70 14.56
CA ASP A 507 -7.34 -12.82 15.03
C ASP A 507 -8.41 -13.27 14.04
N GLY A 508 -8.91 -12.37 13.19
CA GLY A 508 -9.86 -12.69 12.13
C GLY A 508 -11.35 -12.68 12.52
N ALA A 509 -11.70 -12.31 13.76
CA ALA A 509 -13.09 -12.18 14.21
C ALA A 509 -13.30 -10.96 15.12
N SER A 510 -12.79 -9.79 14.72
CA SER A 510 -13.01 -8.52 15.43
C SER A 510 -12.63 -8.57 16.91
N PHE A 511 -11.57 -9.32 17.26
CA PHE A 511 -11.14 -9.61 18.62
C PHE A 511 -12.14 -10.39 19.49
N SER A 512 -13.09 -11.12 18.90
CA SER A 512 -14.13 -11.84 19.62
C SER A 512 -13.99 -13.37 19.57
N GLY A 513 -13.05 -13.92 18.80
CA GLY A 513 -12.83 -15.38 18.73
C GLY A 513 -12.10 -15.97 19.94
N ASP A 514 -12.41 -17.22 20.31
CA ASP A 514 -11.56 -18.04 21.19
C ASP A 514 -11.47 -19.53 20.74
N GLY A 515 -11.45 -19.75 19.44
CA GLY A 515 -11.35 -21.06 18.79
C GLY A 515 -9.93 -21.44 18.36
N GLU A 516 -9.82 -22.63 17.77
CA GLU A 516 -8.64 -23.05 17.00
C GLU A 516 -9.00 -24.06 15.92
N ASN A 517 -8.28 -24.04 14.80
CA ASN A 517 -8.34 -25.08 13.79
C ASN A 517 -7.01 -25.83 13.77
N GLN A 518 -6.97 -27.01 14.40
CA GLN A 518 -5.77 -27.83 14.48
C GLN A 518 -5.29 -28.33 13.12
N ALA A 519 -6.20 -28.66 12.21
CA ALA A 519 -5.85 -29.16 10.87
C ALA A 519 -5.16 -28.07 10.02
N ALA A 520 -5.68 -26.84 10.08
CA ALA A 520 -5.11 -25.68 9.40
C ALA A 520 -3.98 -24.99 10.19
N LYS A 521 -3.70 -25.42 11.42
CA LYS A 521 -2.77 -24.79 12.38
C LYS A 521 -3.07 -23.30 12.64
N LEU A 522 -4.35 -22.91 12.61
CA LEU A 522 -4.79 -21.53 12.86
C LEU A 522 -5.30 -21.35 14.30
N LYS A 523 -4.95 -20.22 14.92
CA LYS A 523 -5.34 -19.86 16.30
C LYS A 523 -6.27 -18.64 16.29
N PHE A 524 -7.55 -18.83 16.59
CA PHE A 524 -8.55 -17.76 16.61
C PHE A 524 -8.70 -17.20 18.03
N ARG A 525 -7.68 -16.50 18.54
CA ARG A 525 -7.58 -16.08 19.95
C ARG A 525 -7.89 -14.60 20.18
N GLY A 526 -8.82 -14.04 19.40
CA GLY A 526 -9.21 -12.63 19.43
C GLY A 526 -9.51 -12.11 20.84
N GLN A 527 -10.42 -12.77 21.58
CA GLN A 527 -10.81 -12.33 22.92
C GLN A 527 -9.61 -12.31 23.87
N ARG A 528 -8.74 -13.32 23.77
CA ARG A 528 -7.54 -13.40 24.61
C ARG A 528 -6.55 -12.31 24.27
N ILE A 529 -6.39 -12.00 22.98
CA ILE A 529 -5.54 -10.91 22.50
C ILE A 529 -6.05 -9.58 23.07
N TRP A 530 -7.35 -9.31 22.95
CA TRP A 530 -8.00 -8.13 23.51
C TRP A 530 -7.72 -8.00 25.01
N LEU A 531 -8.05 -9.03 25.79
CA LEU A 531 -7.84 -9.03 27.25
C LEU A 531 -6.37 -8.83 27.62
N ALA A 532 -5.45 -9.51 26.94
CA ALA A 532 -4.02 -9.39 27.21
C ALA A 532 -3.49 -7.98 26.87
N ALA A 533 -3.93 -7.39 25.76
CA ALA A 533 -3.55 -6.05 25.36
C ALA A 533 -4.09 -5.00 26.35
N MET A 534 -5.37 -5.09 26.72
CA MET A 534 -5.99 -4.16 27.68
C MET A 534 -5.31 -4.24 29.05
N ASP A 535 -5.08 -5.43 29.59
CA ASP A 535 -4.36 -5.62 30.87
C ASP A 535 -2.96 -4.99 30.84
N ASP A 536 -2.22 -5.21 29.75
CA ASP A 536 -0.88 -4.66 29.56
C ASP A 536 -0.88 -3.11 29.43
N LEU A 537 -1.91 -2.51 28.79
CA LEU A 537 -2.09 -1.06 28.73
C LEU A 537 -2.54 -0.47 30.08
N MET A 538 -3.41 -1.17 30.81
CA MET A 538 -3.83 -0.81 32.17
C MET A 538 -2.63 -0.73 33.11
N SER A 539 -1.68 -1.66 32.99
CA SER A 539 -0.41 -1.64 33.75
C SER A 539 0.50 -0.46 33.39
N LYS A 540 0.30 0.15 32.21
CA LYS A 540 1.10 1.27 31.68
C LYS A 540 0.52 2.64 32.00
N GLY A 541 -0.45 2.71 32.90
CA GLY A 541 -1.08 3.95 33.37
C GLY A 541 -2.44 4.25 32.75
N MET A 542 -3.00 3.36 31.90
CA MET A 542 -4.35 3.56 31.37
C MET A 542 -5.41 3.46 32.49
N ARG A 543 -5.13 2.71 33.55
CA ARG A 543 -6.04 2.56 34.70
C ARG A 543 -6.41 3.88 35.39
N ASP A 544 -5.53 4.87 35.30
CA ASP A 544 -5.67 6.17 35.95
C ASP A 544 -6.17 7.26 34.99
N ALA A 545 -6.73 6.87 33.84
CA ALA A 545 -7.18 7.80 32.81
C ALA A 545 -8.37 8.65 33.27
N ASN A 546 -8.33 9.94 32.91
CA ASN A 546 -9.49 10.85 33.02
C ASN A 546 -10.44 10.66 31.83
N HIS A 547 -9.86 10.39 30.66
CA HIS A 547 -10.57 10.22 29.40
C HIS A 547 -10.06 8.96 28.68
N ALA A 548 -10.98 8.18 28.14
CA ALA A 548 -10.67 7.05 27.28
C ALA A 548 -11.59 7.04 26.05
N LEU A 549 -11.03 6.73 24.89
CA LEU A 549 -11.77 6.56 23.63
C LEU A 549 -11.33 5.26 22.95
N LEU A 550 -12.25 4.34 22.73
CA LEU A 550 -12.03 3.17 21.88
C LEU A 550 -12.47 3.48 20.46
N SER A 551 -11.66 3.13 19.47
CA SER A 551 -11.95 3.38 18.07
C SER A 551 -11.41 2.29 17.16
N GLY A 552 -11.88 2.24 15.91
CA GLY A 552 -11.36 1.35 14.89
C GLY A 552 -12.10 1.53 13.57
N CYS A 553 -11.50 1.07 12.47
CA CYS A 553 -12.17 0.98 11.18
C CYS A 553 -12.55 -0.47 10.82
N SER A 554 -13.64 -0.69 10.08
CA SER A 554 -13.99 -1.99 9.48
C SER A 554 -14.20 -3.06 10.56
N ALA A 555 -13.50 -4.20 10.51
CA ALA A 555 -13.50 -5.19 11.60
C ALA A 555 -13.11 -4.62 12.98
N GLY A 556 -12.28 -3.57 13.02
CA GLY A 556 -11.89 -2.85 14.23
C GLY A 556 -12.96 -1.85 14.67
N GLY A 557 -13.73 -1.32 13.71
CA GLY A 557 -14.95 -0.55 13.98
C GLY A 557 -16.01 -1.46 14.61
N LEU A 558 -16.26 -2.62 14.00
CA LEU A 558 -17.12 -3.67 14.55
C LEU A 558 -16.65 -4.10 15.95
N SER A 559 -15.34 -4.31 16.13
CA SER A 559 -14.75 -4.60 17.44
C SER A 559 -14.98 -3.47 18.45
N SER A 560 -14.91 -2.20 18.02
CA SER A 560 -15.20 -1.05 18.88
C SER A 560 -16.66 -1.01 19.33
N ILE A 561 -17.60 -1.55 18.54
CA ILE A 561 -19.00 -1.75 18.93
C ILE A 561 -19.08 -2.91 19.95
N LEU A 562 -18.56 -4.09 19.58
CA LEU A 562 -18.68 -5.32 20.36
C LEU A 562 -18.05 -5.21 21.76
N HIS A 563 -16.91 -4.56 21.87
CA HIS A 563 -16.16 -4.44 23.12
C HIS A 563 -16.40 -3.12 23.86
N CYS A 564 -17.34 -2.27 23.42
CA CYS A 564 -17.50 -0.92 23.99
C CYS A 564 -17.81 -0.93 25.49
N ASP A 565 -18.80 -1.72 25.91
CA ASP A 565 -19.19 -1.82 27.32
C ASP A 565 -18.15 -2.59 28.15
N GLU A 566 -17.45 -3.57 27.56
CA GLU A 566 -16.32 -4.25 28.19
C GLU A 566 -15.18 -3.27 28.48
N PHE A 567 -14.84 -2.43 27.49
CA PHE A 567 -13.84 -1.38 27.61
C PHE A 567 -14.22 -0.34 28.68
N ARG A 568 -15.49 0.10 28.72
CA ARG A 568 -16.01 0.96 29.80
C ARG A 568 -15.84 0.32 31.18
N GLY A 569 -16.05 -1.00 31.28
CA GLY A 569 -15.94 -1.75 32.53
C GLY A 569 -14.52 -1.79 33.12
N LEU A 570 -13.49 -1.48 32.34
CA LEU A 570 -12.10 -1.43 32.82
C LEU A 570 -11.81 -0.21 33.71
N PHE A 571 -12.62 0.85 33.62
CA PHE A 571 -12.33 2.13 34.26
C PHE A 571 -13.29 2.45 35.43
N PRO A 572 -12.85 3.23 36.43
CA PRO A 572 -13.72 3.79 37.45
C PRO A 572 -14.91 4.57 36.87
N THR A 573 -15.94 4.83 37.68
CA THR A 573 -17.10 5.64 37.27
C THR A 573 -16.74 7.09 36.95
N THR A 574 -15.62 7.59 37.46
CA THR A 574 -15.12 8.95 37.24
C THR A 574 -14.45 9.16 35.88
N THR A 575 -13.98 8.10 35.22
CA THR A 575 -13.35 8.20 33.90
C THR A 575 -14.43 8.40 32.82
N LYS A 576 -14.26 9.40 31.96
CA LYS A 576 -15.09 9.57 30.77
C LYS A 576 -14.65 8.59 29.69
N VAL A 577 -15.48 7.60 29.39
CA VAL A 577 -15.21 6.59 28.36
C VAL A 577 -16.29 6.68 27.28
N LYS A 578 -15.87 6.70 26.01
CA LYS A 578 -16.75 6.63 24.85
C LYS A 578 -16.13 5.74 23.76
N CYS A 579 -16.92 5.34 22.77
CA CYS A 579 -16.45 4.50 21.66
C CYS A 579 -16.80 5.12 20.29
N LEU A 580 -15.95 4.93 19.29
CA LEU A 580 -16.14 5.38 17.91
C LEU A 580 -16.00 4.19 16.97
N SER A 581 -17.05 3.87 16.23
CA SER A 581 -16.99 2.86 15.18
C SER A 581 -16.97 3.55 13.82
N ASP A 582 -15.87 3.40 13.10
CA ASP A 582 -15.75 3.80 11.69
C ASP A 582 -15.94 2.57 10.79
N ALA A 583 -16.84 2.65 9.82
CA ALA A 583 -17.11 1.56 8.85
C ALA A 583 -17.45 0.19 9.47
N GLY A 584 -17.73 0.14 10.78
CA GLY A 584 -17.98 -1.09 11.54
C GLY A 584 -19.42 -1.56 11.51
N PHE A 585 -20.33 -0.73 10.99
CA PHE A 585 -21.75 -1.04 10.86
C PHE A 585 -22.04 -1.87 9.60
N PHE A 586 -21.78 -3.17 9.68
CA PHE A 586 -22.12 -4.12 8.62
C PHE A 586 -23.60 -4.50 8.66
N LEU A 587 -24.26 -4.50 7.50
CA LEU A 587 -25.68 -4.85 7.39
C LEU A 587 -25.89 -6.32 7.06
N ASP A 588 -26.89 -6.93 7.69
CA ASP A 588 -27.44 -8.22 7.27
C ASP A 588 -28.44 -8.03 6.11
N ALA A 589 -27.90 -7.52 4.99
CA ALA A 589 -28.64 -7.24 3.76
C ALA A 589 -28.66 -8.45 2.82
N VAL A 590 -29.71 -8.50 1.99
CA VAL A 590 -29.81 -9.43 0.87
C VAL A 590 -29.02 -8.85 -0.31
N ASP A 591 -28.23 -9.68 -0.98
CA ASP A 591 -27.46 -9.29 -2.15
C ASP A 591 -28.32 -9.22 -3.43
N ILE A 592 -27.73 -8.76 -4.53
CA ILE A 592 -28.42 -8.62 -5.82
C ILE A 592 -28.90 -9.94 -6.43
N SER A 593 -28.42 -11.09 -5.96
CA SER A 593 -28.89 -12.41 -6.37
C SER A 593 -30.06 -12.91 -5.54
N GLY A 594 -30.40 -12.22 -4.44
CA GLY A 594 -31.46 -12.63 -3.51
C GLY A 594 -30.97 -13.45 -2.32
N GLU A 595 -29.67 -13.67 -2.19
CA GLU A 595 -29.04 -14.47 -1.13
C GLU A 595 -28.50 -13.59 0.01
N ARG A 596 -28.08 -14.21 1.12
CA ARG A 596 -27.51 -13.51 2.30
C ARG A 596 -26.01 -13.76 2.43
N THR A 597 -25.24 -13.38 1.42
CA THR A 597 -23.78 -13.63 1.36
C THR A 597 -23.03 -13.23 2.63
N MET A 598 -23.29 -12.04 3.19
CA MET A 598 -22.61 -11.62 4.44
C MET A 598 -23.02 -12.42 5.66
N ARG A 599 -24.28 -12.84 5.74
CA ARG A 599 -24.76 -13.66 6.85
C ARG A 599 -24.08 -15.02 6.84
N ASP A 600 -23.92 -15.61 5.65
CA ASP A 600 -23.21 -16.88 5.49
C ASP A 600 -21.74 -16.74 5.87
N PHE A 601 -21.09 -15.65 5.45
CA PHE A 601 -19.73 -15.33 5.86
C PHE A 601 -19.61 -15.20 7.39
N TYR A 602 -20.47 -14.40 8.03
CA TYR A 602 -20.46 -14.24 9.49
C TYR A 602 -20.83 -15.52 10.24
N SER A 603 -21.71 -16.36 9.69
CA SER A 603 -22.01 -17.66 10.27
C SER A 603 -20.77 -18.56 10.28
N GLY A 604 -20.00 -18.54 9.19
CA GLY A 604 -18.71 -19.20 9.09
C GLY A 604 -17.71 -18.66 10.11
N VAL A 605 -17.58 -17.34 10.24
CA VAL A 605 -16.69 -16.70 11.22
C VAL A 605 -17.06 -17.10 12.65
N VAL A 606 -18.34 -16.96 13.02
CA VAL A 606 -18.82 -17.24 14.37
C VAL A 606 -18.58 -18.70 14.74
N SER A 607 -18.98 -19.62 13.87
CA SER A 607 -18.84 -21.06 14.12
C SER A 607 -17.38 -21.54 14.13
N LEU A 608 -16.56 -21.10 13.18
CA LEU A 608 -15.17 -21.53 13.06
C LEU A 608 -14.27 -20.98 14.18
N GLN A 609 -14.51 -19.72 14.56
CA GLN A 609 -13.62 -18.99 15.46
C GLN A 609 -14.08 -19.00 16.92
N GLY A 610 -15.21 -19.67 17.23
CA GLY A 610 -15.72 -19.78 18.59
C GLY A 610 -16.17 -18.44 19.18
N VAL A 611 -16.77 -17.59 18.35
CA VAL A 611 -17.15 -16.21 18.75
C VAL A 611 -18.33 -16.20 19.72
N GLN A 612 -19.19 -17.22 19.67
CA GLN A 612 -20.44 -17.31 20.43
C GLN A 612 -20.28 -17.11 21.94
N GLU A 613 -19.14 -17.50 22.51
CA GLU A 613 -18.88 -17.40 23.96
C GLU A 613 -18.58 -15.96 24.42
N ASN A 614 -18.18 -15.09 23.48
CA ASN A 614 -17.74 -13.73 23.76
C ASN A 614 -18.74 -12.66 23.28
N LEU A 615 -19.87 -13.07 22.72
CA LEU A 615 -20.94 -12.16 22.31
C LEU A 615 -21.78 -11.70 23.51
N PRO A 616 -22.39 -10.50 23.44
CA PRO A 616 -23.21 -9.98 24.54
C PRO A 616 -24.41 -10.88 24.86
N ARG A 617 -24.52 -11.30 26.12
CA ARG A 617 -25.58 -12.21 26.59
C ARG A 617 -27.00 -11.69 26.37
N PHE A 618 -27.20 -10.37 26.44
CA PHE A 618 -28.52 -9.78 26.19
C PHE A 618 -29.02 -10.03 24.76
N CYS A 619 -28.09 -10.19 23.81
CA CYS A 619 -28.41 -10.51 22.43
C CYS A 619 -28.56 -12.02 22.26
N THR A 620 -27.56 -12.81 22.69
CA THR A 620 -27.54 -14.26 22.47
C THR A 620 -28.60 -15.03 23.26
N SER A 621 -29.24 -14.40 24.25
CA SER A 621 -30.42 -14.97 24.92
C SER A 621 -31.70 -14.91 24.08
N HIS A 622 -31.73 -14.12 23.01
CA HIS A 622 -32.92 -13.88 22.18
C HIS A 622 -32.69 -14.16 20.69
N LEU A 623 -31.45 -14.07 20.21
CA LEU A 623 -31.06 -14.24 18.81
C LEU A 623 -29.90 -15.24 18.70
N ASP A 624 -29.73 -15.83 17.52
CA ASP A 624 -28.59 -16.70 17.25
C ASP A 624 -27.27 -15.89 17.22
N SER A 625 -26.15 -16.57 17.48
CA SER A 625 -24.83 -15.95 17.56
C SER A 625 -24.42 -15.21 16.28
N THR A 626 -24.87 -15.64 15.09
CA THR A 626 -24.57 -14.93 13.83
C THR A 626 -25.29 -13.59 13.80
N SER A 627 -26.58 -13.57 14.14
CA SER A 627 -27.35 -12.33 14.25
C SER A 627 -26.73 -11.37 15.27
N CYS A 628 -26.23 -11.89 16.40
CA CYS A 628 -25.55 -11.09 17.42
C CYS A 628 -24.14 -10.62 17.05
N PHE A 629 -23.60 -11.03 15.90
CA PHE A 629 -22.36 -10.47 15.36
C PHE A 629 -22.63 -9.28 14.42
N PHE A 630 -23.87 -9.11 13.94
CA PHE A 630 -24.29 -7.92 13.20
C PHE A 630 -24.67 -6.78 14.17
N PRO A 631 -24.05 -5.58 14.03
CA PRO A 631 -24.31 -4.44 14.92
C PRO A 631 -25.78 -4.06 15.05
N GLU A 632 -26.56 -4.12 13.97
CA GLU A 632 -27.99 -3.77 13.94
C GLU A 632 -28.82 -4.44 15.03
N ASN A 633 -28.40 -5.61 15.53
CA ASN A 633 -29.10 -6.39 16.55
C ASN A 633 -28.68 -6.06 17.99
N LEU A 634 -27.65 -5.25 18.21
CA LEU A 634 -27.10 -5.00 19.55
C LEU A 634 -26.79 -3.54 19.87
N ILE A 635 -26.65 -2.66 18.86
CA ILE A 635 -26.22 -1.26 19.09
C ILE A 635 -27.12 -0.50 20.07
N VAL A 636 -28.42 -0.82 20.10
CA VAL A 636 -29.42 -0.11 20.92
C VAL A 636 -29.30 -0.44 22.41
N ASN A 637 -28.62 -1.53 22.73
CA ASN A 637 -28.41 -2.00 24.09
C ASN A 637 -27.02 -1.66 24.64
N ILE A 638 -26.13 -1.07 23.83
CA ILE A 638 -24.85 -0.56 24.30
C ILE A 638 -25.12 0.63 25.20
N THR A 639 -24.62 0.54 26.43
CA THR A 639 -24.88 1.54 27.47
C THR A 639 -23.86 2.68 27.46
N THR A 640 -22.64 2.38 27.01
CA THR A 640 -21.57 3.36 26.85
C THR A 640 -21.83 4.25 25.63
N PRO A 641 -21.63 5.58 25.72
CA PRO A 641 -21.81 6.47 24.57
C PRO A 641 -20.98 6.02 23.37
N LEU A 642 -21.66 5.79 22.24
CA LEU A 642 -21.08 5.31 20.99
C LEU A 642 -21.31 6.33 19.87
N PHE A 643 -20.31 6.49 19.00
CA PHE A 643 -20.38 7.26 17.76
C PHE A 643 -20.31 6.33 16.56
N ILE A 644 -21.28 6.43 15.65
CA ILE A 644 -21.27 5.71 14.37
C ILE A 644 -20.81 6.66 13.27
N LEU A 645 -19.64 6.37 12.70
CA LEU A 645 -19.15 6.97 11.47
C LEU A 645 -19.21 5.91 10.38
N ASN A 646 -20.06 6.08 9.38
CA ASN A 646 -20.19 5.12 8.29
C ASN A 646 -20.61 5.85 7.02
N SER A 647 -20.20 5.34 5.86
CA SER A 647 -20.85 5.72 4.62
C SER A 647 -22.16 4.94 4.43
N ALA A 648 -23.20 5.62 3.95
CA ALA A 648 -24.43 5.03 3.46
C ALA A 648 -24.23 4.17 2.19
N TYR A 649 -23.18 4.47 1.44
CA TYR A 649 -22.72 3.72 0.28
C TYR A 649 -21.31 3.17 0.56
N ASP A 650 -21.21 2.37 1.62
CA ASP A 650 -19.94 1.76 2.01
C ASP A 650 -19.35 0.93 0.86
N SER A 651 -18.19 1.36 0.37
CA SER A 651 -17.59 0.77 -0.84
C SER A 651 -17.21 -0.70 -0.65
N TRP A 652 -16.85 -1.11 0.56
CA TRP A 652 -16.50 -2.50 0.85
C TRP A 652 -17.76 -3.36 0.92
N GLN A 653 -18.81 -2.90 1.60
CA GLN A 653 -20.09 -3.63 1.67
C GLN A 653 -20.76 -3.72 0.30
N ILE A 654 -20.68 -2.69 -0.53
CA ILE A 654 -21.19 -2.77 -1.90
C ILE A 654 -20.46 -3.86 -2.69
N ASN A 655 -19.12 -3.93 -2.58
CA ASN A 655 -18.30 -4.89 -3.31
C ASN A 655 -18.33 -6.33 -2.78
N ASN A 656 -18.52 -6.52 -1.48
CA ASN A 656 -18.39 -7.83 -0.83
C ASN A 656 -19.72 -8.36 -0.25
N SER A 657 -20.69 -7.49 -0.01
CA SER A 657 -21.98 -7.83 0.59
C SER A 657 -23.13 -7.72 -0.40
N LEU A 658 -23.34 -6.54 -0.97
CA LEU A 658 -24.54 -6.25 -1.77
C LEU A 658 -24.42 -6.77 -3.20
N ALA A 659 -23.29 -6.53 -3.86
CA ALA A 659 -23.04 -6.95 -5.23
C ALA A 659 -21.68 -7.68 -5.37
N PRO A 660 -21.41 -8.75 -4.60
CA PRO A 660 -20.17 -9.50 -4.77
C PRO A 660 -20.08 -10.12 -6.17
N PRO A 661 -18.86 -10.39 -6.69
CA PRO A 661 -18.71 -11.07 -7.98
C PRO A 661 -19.48 -12.38 -8.11
N SER A 662 -19.69 -13.10 -6.99
CA SER A 662 -20.51 -14.32 -6.95
C SER A 662 -22.00 -14.06 -7.19
N ALA A 663 -22.51 -12.89 -6.85
CA ALA A 663 -23.89 -12.46 -7.08
C ALA A 663 -24.07 -11.70 -8.41
N ASP A 664 -22.96 -11.32 -9.08
CA ASP A 664 -22.91 -10.60 -10.36
C ASP A 664 -22.21 -11.43 -11.46
N PRO A 665 -22.71 -12.63 -11.82
CA PRO A 665 -22.01 -13.53 -12.75
C PRO A 665 -21.88 -12.96 -14.17
N HIS A 666 -22.70 -11.98 -14.52
CA HIS A 666 -22.68 -11.30 -15.83
C HIS A 666 -21.90 -9.98 -15.81
N GLY A 667 -21.39 -9.55 -14.65
CA GLY A 667 -20.56 -8.34 -14.53
C GLY A 667 -21.32 -7.02 -14.71
N GLU A 668 -22.64 -7.03 -14.59
CA GLU A 668 -23.49 -5.84 -14.80
C GLU A 668 -23.22 -4.75 -13.75
N TRP A 669 -22.80 -5.14 -12.56
CA TRP A 669 -22.48 -4.24 -11.46
C TRP A 669 -21.00 -3.82 -11.41
N LYS A 670 -20.16 -4.33 -12.32
CA LYS A 670 -18.71 -4.09 -12.28
C LYS A 670 -18.34 -2.61 -12.28
N SER A 671 -18.96 -1.78 -13.13
CA SER A 671 -18.70 -0.33 -13.18
C SER A 671 -19.35 0.42 -12.00
N CYS A 672 -20.61 0.11 -11.72
CA CYS A 672 -21.41 0.75 -10.67
C CYS A 672 -20.79 0.62 -9.28
N ARG A 673 -20.17 -0.52 -8.97
CA ARG A 673 -19.54 -0.79 -7.66
C ARG A 673 -18.33 0.11 -7.33
N TYR A 674 -17.65 0.63 -8.34
CA TYR A 674 -16.49 1.52 -8.18
C TYR A 674 -16.81 2.98 -8.49
N ASN A 675 -17.89 3.24 -9.22
CA ASN A 675 -18.33 4.59 -9.54
C ASN A 675 -19.86 4.68 -9.58
N LEU A 676 -20.45 5.37 -8.59
CA LEU A 676 -21.89 5.57 -8.49
C LEU A 676 -22.49 6.28 -9.70
N ALA A 677 -21.72 7.12 -10.41
CA ALA A 677 -22.18 7.79 -11.63
C ALA A 677 -22.33 6.83 -12.82
N SER A 678 -21.73 5.64 -12.75
CA SER A 678 -21.85 4.59 -13.77
C SER A 678 -23.04 3.66 -13.54
N CYS A 679 -23.77 3.82 -12.44
CA CYS A 679 -24.93 3.00 -12.12
C CYS A 679 -26.14 3.37 -12.99
N SER A 680 -26.85 2.36 -13.48
CA SER A 680 -28.16 2.54 -14.10
C SER A 680 -29.21 2.99 -13.07
N ALA A 681 -30.36 3.48 -13.54
CA ALA A 681 -31.45 3.88 -12.66
C ALA A 681 -31.94 2.73 -11.74
N SER A 682 -31.95 1.49 -12.23
CA SER A 682 -32.32 0.32 -11.43
C SER A 682 -31.26 -0.05 -10.40
N GLN A 683 -29.97 0.04 -10.76
CA GLN A 683 -28.87 -0.17 -9.82
C GLN A 683 -28.87 0.87 -8.72
N MET A 684 -29.10 2.14 -9.07
CA MET A 684 -29.24 3.22 -8.10
C MET A 684 -30.43 3.02 -7.16
N GLN A 685 -31.55 2.47 -7.64
CA GLN A 685 -32.69 2.15 -6.79
C GLN A 685 -32.35 1.08 -5.74
N ILE A 686 -31.57 0.06 -6.11
CA ILE A 686 -31.10 -0.97 -5.19
C ILE A 686 -30.12 -0.39 -4.17
N LEU A 687 -29.16 0.44 -4.60
CA LEU A 687 -28.25 1.15 -3.70
C LEU A 687 -29.00 2.07 -2.72
N GLN A 688 -30.01 2.80 -3.20
CA GLN A 688 -30.87 3.60 -2.32
C GLN A 688 -31.64 2.74 -1.32
N GLY A 689 -32.09 1.54 -1.73
CA GLY A 689 -32.66 0.55 -0.82
C GLY A 689 -31.70 0.13 0.29
N PHE A 690 -30.45 -0.19 -0.08
CA PHE A 690 -29.37 -0.52 0.87
C PHE A 690 -29.09 0.63 1.85
N ARG A 691 -28.94 1.86 1.35
CA ARG A 691 -28.82 3.07 2.18
C ARG A 691 -30.00 3.22 3.15
N ASN A 692 -31.23 3.05 2.67
CA ASN A 692 -32.43 3.19 3.51
C ASN A 692 -32.48 2.10 4.59
N GLN A 693 -32.04 0.87 4.28
CA GLN A 693 -31.89 -0.20 5.26
C GLN A 693 -30.91 0.22 6.36
N MET A 694 -29.76 0.80 5.99
CA MET A 694 -28.80 1.33 6.96
C MET A 694 -29.41 2.38 7.89
N LEU A 695 -30.06 3.41 7.31
CA LEU A 695 -30.66 4.50 8.06
C LEU A 695 -31.78 4.03 9.00
N ASN A 696 -32.55 3.04 8.57
CA ASN A 696 -33.56 2.42 9.41
C ASN A 696 -32.94 1.63 10.57
N ALA A 697 -31.83 0.91 10.35
CA ALA A 697 -31.15 0.14 11.38
C ALA A 697 -30.56 1.03 12.50
N VAL A 698 -30.09 2.24 12.16
CA VAL A 698 -29.53 3.18 13.16
C VAL A 698 -30.57 4.12 13.78
N LYS A 699 -31.84 4.09 13.33
CA LYS A 699 -32.89 5.02 13.77
C LYS A 699 -33.17 4.97 15.27
N GLN A 700 -33.18 3.77 15.85
CA GLN A 700 -33.40 3.65 17.30
C GLN A 700 -32.17 4.08 18.10
N PHE A 701 -30.98 3.75 17.59
CA PHE A 701 -29.70 4.18 18.16
C PHE A 701 -29.51 5.70 18.16
N SER A 702 -30.11 6.41 17.20
CA SER A 702 -30.01 7.85 17.12
C SER A 702 -30.85 8.59 18.16
N MET A 703 -31.81 7.94 18.83
CA MET A 703 -32.72 8.60 19.79
C MET A 703 -32.03 9.13 21.06
N PRO A 704 -31.09 8.42 21.71
CA PRO A 704 -30.38 8.96 22.87
C PRO A 704 -29.39 10.07 22.48
N ASN A 705 -29.46 11.20 23.17
CA ASN A 705 -28.60 12.37 22.92
C ASN A 705 -27.12 12.10 23.22
N GLN A 706 -26.82 11.08 24.05
CA GLN A 706 -25.44 10.70 24.38
C GLN A 706 -24.70 10.05 23.20
N ASN A 707 -25.43 9.45 22.26
CA ASN A 707 -24.84 8.78 21.09
C ASN A 707 -24.54 9.80 20.00
N GLY A 708 -23.53 9.54 19.18
CA GLY A 708 -23.20 10.39 18.04
C GLY A 708 -23.35 9.63 16.72
N MET A 709 -23.57 10.35 15.63
CA MET A 709 -23.68 9.76 14.31
C MET A 709 -23.23 10.73 13.23
N PHE A 710 -22.43 10.24 12.28
CA PHE A 710 -22.07 10.92 11.05
C PHE A 710 -22.18 9.93 9.89
N ILE A 711 -23.21 10.09 9.05
CA ILE A 711 -23.47 9.22 7.90
C ILE A 711 -23.50 10.07 6.63
N ASN A 712 -22.50 9.90 5.78
CA ASN A 712 -22.45 10.54 4.47
C ASN A 712 -22.77 9.56 3.34
N SER A 713 -22.90 10.09 2.14
CA SER A 713 -23.18 9.31 0.92
C SER A 713 -21.94 9.13 0.04
N CYS A 714 -20.72 9.23 0.59
CA CYS A 714 -19.49 9.07 -0.18
C CYS A 714 -19.24 7.58 -0.48
N LEU A 715 -18.78 7.21 -1.68
CA LEU A 715 -18.40 5.82 -1.96
C LEU A 715 -17.03 5.50 -1.31
N VAL A 716 -17.03 5.21 -0.01
CA VAL A 716 -15.82 5.04 0.83
C VAL A 716 -16.08 4.02 1.94
N HIS A 717 -15.02 3.39 2.45
CA HIS A 717 -15.09 2.48 3.60
C HIS A 717 -14.58 3.17 4.88
N CYS A 718 -13.26 3.27 5.08
CA CYS A 718 -12.66 3.94 6.25
C CYS A 718 -12.56 5.45 6.08
N GLN A 719 -12.94 6.19 7.12
CA GLN A 719 -13.03 7.66 7.11
C GLN A 719 -12.28 8.34 8.26
N THR A 720 -11.78 7.56 9.22
CA THR A 720 -10.83 7.96 10.26
C THR A 720 -9.38 8.00 9.77
N GLU A 721 -9.14 7.67 8.50
CA GLU A 721 -7.84 7.75 7.84
C GLU A 721 -7.49 9.19 7.44
N LYS A 722 -6.18 9.47 7.28
CA LYS A 722 -5.63 10.83 7.13
C LYS A 722 -6.27 11.64 5.99
N SER A 723 -6.67 11.00 4.90
CA SER A 723 -7.26 11.65 3.72
C SER A 723 -8.67 12.19 3.94
N ALA A 724 -9.53 11.48 4.67
CA ALA A 724 -10.90 11.92 4.94
C ALA A 724 -11.03 12.72 6.25
N TRP A 725 -10.10 12.50 7.18
CA TRP A 725 -10.17 13.12 8.50
C TRP A 725 -9.44 14.47 8.59
N TYR A 726 -8.40 14.72 7.77
CA TYR A 726 -7.55 15.93 7.84
C TYR A 726 -7.23 16.64 6.52
N ALA A 727 -7.74 16.18 5.37
CA ALA A 727 -7.45 16.90 4.14
C ALA A 727 -8.05 18.32 4.20
N ASN A 728 -7.43 19.27 3.48
CA ASN A 728 -8.06 20.57 3.23
C ASN A 728 -9.44 20.43 2.58
N GLU A 729 -9.68 19.28 1.93
CA GLU A 729 -10.94 18.88 1.30
C GLU A 729 -11.65 17.77 2.10
N SER A 730 -11.40 17.66 3.42
CA SER A 730 -12.07 16.68 4.28
C SER A 730 -13.58 16.72 4.06
N PRO A 731 -14.24 15.56 3.83
CA PRO A 731 -15.68 15.52 3.64
C PRO A 731 -16.42 16.19 4.81
N ALA A 732 -17.27 17.14 4.46
CA ALA A 732 -18.11 17.85 5.40
C ALA A 732 -19.58 17.67 5.01
N LEU A 733 -20.43 17.52 6.03
CA LEU A 733 -21.88 17.55 5.85
C LEU A 733 -22.41 18.79 6.55
N GLY A 734 -23.06 19.66 5.76
CA GLY A 734 -23.38 21.01 6.21
C GLY A 734 -22.11 21.80 6.49
N ASN A 735 -21.93 22.25 7.73
CA ASN A 735 -20.77 23.04 8.17
C ASN A 735 -19.85 22.28 9.14
N LYS A 736 -19.93 20.95 9.18
CA LYS A 736 -19.11 20.11 10.07
C LYS A 736 -18.36 19.05 9.30
N THR A 737 -17.04 19.04 9.48
CA THR A 737 -16.18 17.91 9.12
C THR A 737 -16.39 16.73 10.08
N ILE A 738 -15.95 15.54 9.69
CA ILE A 738 -15.99 14.35 10.55
C ILE A 738 -15.22 14.59 11.87
N ALA A 739 -14.03 15.21 11.80
CA ALA A 739 -13.18 15.47 12.95
C ALA A 739 -13.85 16.41 13.97
N GLU A 740 -14.48 17.49 13.50
CA GLU A 740 -15.25 18.42 14.34
C GLU A 740 -16.48 17.73 14.95
N ALA A 741 -17.21 16.94 14.16
CA ALA A 741 -18.37 16.20 14.63
C ALA A 741 -18.01 15.22 15.76
N VAL A 742 -16.91 14.47 15.63
CA VAL A 742 -16.45 13.56 16.69
C VAL A 742 -15.94 14.33 17.91
N GLY A 743 -15.22 15.43 17.71
CA GLY A 743 -14.74 16.29 18.80
C GLY A 743 -15.89 16.88 19.63
N ASP A 744 -16.84 17.53 18.97
CA ASP A 744 -18.01 18.12 19.61
C ASP A 744 -18.83 17.08 20.38
N TRP A 745 -19.02 15.90 19.80
CA TRP A 745 -19.69 14.80 20.49
C TRP A 745 -18.89 14.28 21.67
N TYR A 746 -17.58 14.05 21.52
CA TYR A 746 -16.78 13.44 22.57
C TYR A 746 -16.71 14.35 23.80
N PHE A 747 -16.50 15.65 23.59
CA PHE A 747 -16.40 16.64 24.66
C PHE A 747 -17.75 17.23 25.11
N ASP A 748 -18.87 16.69 24.62
CA ASP A 748 -20.23 17.10 24.99
C ASP A 748 -20.52 18.59 24.68
N ARG A 749 -19.97 19.11 23.57
CA ARG A 749 -20.18 20.51 23.14
C ARG A 749 -21.50 20.70 22.40
N SER A 750 -21.92 19.70 21.64
CA SER A 750 -23.21 19.67 20.97
C SER A 750 -23.67 18.23 20.75
N GLU A 751 -24.98 18.05 20.59
CA GLU A 751 -25.52 16.81 20.02
C GLU A 751 -25.12 16.71 18.55
N VAL A 752 -24.68 15.52 18.12
CA VAL A 752 -24.14 15.29 16.77
C VAL A 752 -24.87 14.11 16.13
N LYS A 753 -25.82 14.44 15.24
CA LYS A 753 -26.59 13.48 14.43
C LYS A 753 -26.59 13.98 12.99
N VAL A 754 -25.47 13.82 12.31
CA VAL A 754 -25.27 14.33 10.95
C VAL A 754 -25.54 13.22 9.96
N VAL A 755 -26.56 13.39 9.13
CA VAL A 755 -26.90 12.44 8.06
C VAL A 755 -27.05 13.24 6.78
N ASP A 756 -26.43 12.77 5.72
CA ASP A 756 -26.62 13.35 4.40
C ASP A 756 -28.02 13.04 3.87
N GLU A 757 -28.91 14.02 3.91
CA GLU A 757 -30.30 13.90 3.44
C GLU A 757 -30.44 14.11 1.92
N THR A 758 -29.43 14.69 1.26
CA THR A 758 -29.50 15.06 -0.16
C THR A 758 -28.35 14.43 -0.93
N CYS A 759 -28.66 13.64 -1.96
CA CYS A 759 -27.69 13.04 -2.89
C CYS A 759 -26.94 14.08 -3.78
N ARG A 760 -26.64 15.26 -3.25
CA ARG A 760 -26.00 16.40 -3.92
C ARG A 760 -24.61 16.56 -3.34
N HIS A 761 -23.63 15.89 -3.96
CA HIS A 761 -22.24 16.31 -4.16
C HIS A 761 -21.39 15.10 -4.64
N LEU A 762 -21.86 14.40 -5.67
CA LEU A 762 -21.07 13.43 -6.45
C LEU A 762 -20.28 14.12 -7.59
N ALA A 763 -19.72 15.29 -7.32
CA ALA A 763 -18.82 15.98 -8.24
C ALA A 763 -17.56 16.35 -7.47
N LEU A 764 -16.56 15.48 -7.52
CA LEU A 764 -15.16 15.87 -7.39
C LEU A 764 -14.74 16.29 -8.80
N GLU A 765 -14.55 17.59 -9.00
CA GLU A 765 -13.84 18.14 -10.17
C GLU A 765 -12.34 17.86 -10.08
#